data_AF-A0A8T2SU32-F1
#
_entry.id   AF-A0A8T2SU32-F1
#
_cell.length_a   1.000
_cell.length_b   1.000
_cell.length_c   1.000
_cell.angle_alpha   90.00
_cell.angle_beta   90.00
_cell.angle_gamma   90.00
#
_symmetry.space_group_name_H-M   'P 1'
#
loop_
_entity.id
_entity.type
_entity.pdbx_description
1 polymer ?
#
loop_
_entity_poly.entity_id
_entity_poly.type
_entity_poly.pdbx_seq_one_letter_code
_entity_poly.pdbx_strand_id
1 'polypeptide(L)'
;MANLSSSHTTCSSEVLRGLQKSSNKSIPPSILYDEQGSKLYEQIVQLDEYYPYLAEVRLLEQHGLAIAQTLPKDCVLVELGCGTATKSAFLIRSYLSLHGRCHYVGIDISESFLNQARVNLLSTVHGLEPANVQFIQADYMQGLRQAMQALPDKLLCVIWLGSSIGVFASEEAVNFLNKISSITGPQCAIFLCTDLWKDREVLYKAYHDETGITEAFIKNGMKNALASLGCRLSDKEMSTWEYHVSLNSKLRRVEMWVTFPSGFQIEQHDVYIRPGESVLVEFSSKFSIEDLHELAIRSNFYIQRAWRSELYGCQVLYSAVHALQNCWDDTDAFFNDIVDWNSKPVELRHPFLFYYGHANAFTKLKLLNTMETMEMDLIFSRGIDPCVLDPSQCHRHPKPPPEWPSKESICAYVDEVRSMVLEAVKMGRIPMRLVHFVLEHERMHQETLKYMLAQQRRQDFERTYSLRNLQSNGQSNGQEKQVGSMNGNGVPVKDSTPNVCVLPGEITMGADKSDSIFLWDNEMPLVETFVTKAFVVSAQPVSISEYMEFVKAGGYEVKHLWEEVDFSYFREYRRPATWSYANGDYYIHEPGITKHWREVANQPVYVSLAEAQAYCKWAGDFRVMTEQEYHRALLEDGKTVFGLRDGGWEWTSTAFRGFPGFEAMPEYKEYSVDFFDGQHFVLKGSSPYTHPGLIRDSFRNFFQRQYRYVFAKFRCCKSVANEARPRADSNGSNSRYRSAIFGHV
;
A
#
# COMPACT_ATOMS: atom_id res chain seq x y z
N MET A 1 -48.90 11.35 14.96
CA MET A 1 -48.36 12.37 15.87
C MET A 1 -47.82 11.70 17.13
N ALA A 2 -46.61 11.15 17.04
CA ALA A 2 -45.87 10.60 18.18
C ALA A 2 -44.39 10.97 17.99
N ASN A 3 -43.95 11.91 18.82
CA ASN A 3 -42.58 12.26 19.24
C ASN A 3 -41.43 12.31 18.23
N LEU A 4 -41.25 13.50 17.65
CA LEU A 4 -39.98 14.08 17.16
C LEU A 4 -39.01 14.49 18.32
N SER A 5 -39.22 14.02 19.55
CA SER A 5 -38.52 14.52 20.75
C SER A 5 -37.26 13.75 21.15
N SER A 6 -36.94 12.59 20.56
CA SER A 6 -35.84 11.75 21.06
C SER A 6 -34.43 12.22 20.65
N SER A 7 -34.26 12.90 19.51
CA SER A 7 -32.95 13.41 19.07
C SER A 7 -32.50 14.66 19.83
N HIS A 8 -33.40 15.63 20.04
CA HIS A 8 -33.10 16.86 20.80
C HIS A 8 -32.82 16.60 22.29
N THR A 9 -33.46 15.59 22.89
CA THR A 9 -33.30 15.26 24.32
C THR A 9 -31.95 14.59 24.62
N THR A 10 -31.38 13.86 23.65
CA THR A 10 -30.09 13.18 23.82
C THR A 10 -28.94 14.18 23.75
N CYS A 11 -28.98 15.12 22.81
CA CYS A 11 -27.97 16.16 22.64
C CYS A 11 -27.88 17.12 23.86
N SER A 12 -29.01 17.55 24.42
CA SER A 12 -29.02 18.43 25.61
C SER A 12 -28.43 17.77 26.85
N SER A 13 -28.64 16.47 27.03
CA SER A 13 -28.06 15.71 28.15
C SER A 13 -26.52 15.60 28.08
N GLU A 14 -25.97 15.45 26.86
CA GLU A 14 -24.53 15.38 26.63
C GLU A 14 -23.87 16.75 26.83
N VAL A 15 -24.50 17.82 26.34
CA VAL A 15 -24.07 19.21 26.60
C VAL A 15 -24.03 19.46 28.10
N LEU A 16 -25.11 19.14 28.82
CA LEU A 16 -25.20 19.34 30.27
C LEU A 16 -24.07 18.61 31.00
N ARG A 17 -23.88 17.32 30.72
CA ARG A 17 -22.82 16.50 31.33
C ARG A 17 -21.43 17.07 31.04
N GLY A 18 -21.21 17.56 29.83
CA GLY A 18 -19.96 18.17 29.41
C GLY A 18 -19.64 19.47 30.15
N LEU A 19 -20.66 20.32 30.37
CA LEU A 19 -20.51 21.57 31.11
C LEU A 19 -20.51 21.40 32.63
N GLN A 20 -21.01 20.28 33.16
CA GLN A 20 -20.94 19.95 34.60
C GLN A 20 -19.56 19.48 35.07
N LYS A 21 -18.61 19.21 34.15
CA LYS A 21 -17.25 18.80 34.53
C LYS A 21 -16.58 19.88 35.39
N SER A 22 -15.84 19.46 36.42
CA SER A 22 -15.12 20.36 37.34
C SER A 22 -13.89 21.04 36.70
N SER A 23 -13.41 20.48 35.60
CA SER A 23 -12.34 21.00 34.73
C SER A 23 -12.53 20.46 33.32
N ASN A 24 -11.94 21.12 32.31
CA ASN A 24 -12.03 20.71 30.90
C ASN A 24 -13.49 20.54 30.44
N LYS A 25 -14.31 21.56 30.69
CA LYS A 25 -15.69 21.63 30.18
C LYS A 25 -15.67 21.48 28.66
N SER A 26 -16.64 20.74 28.11
CA SER A 26 -16.71 20.47 26.68
C SER A 26 -18.15 20.33 26.20
N ILE A 27 -18.39 20.48 24.91
CA ILE A 27 -19.69 20.21 24.27
C ILE A 27 -19.54 19.17 23.14
N PRO A 28 -20.61 18.43 22.78
CA PRO A 28 -20.54 17.43 21.71
C PRO A 28 -20.43 18.09 20.32
N PRO A 29 -19.61 17.53 19.39
CA PRO A 29 -19.36 18.15 18.09
C PRO A 29 -20.60 18.16 17.17
N SER A 30 -21.57 17.26 17.40
CA SER A 30 -22.82 17.22 16.64
C SER A 30 -23.62 18.52 16.73
N ILE A 31 -23.41 19.33 17.77
CA ILE A 31 -24.15 20.59 17.97
C ILE A 31 -23.69 21.73 17.07
N LEU A 32 -22.54 21.58 16.41
CA LEU A 32 -22.01 22.56 15.48
C LEU A 32 -22.75 22.58 14.14
N TYR A 33 -23.49 21.52 13.80
CA TYR A 33 -24.04 21.31 12.45
C TYR A 33 -25.55 21.57 12.36
N ASP A 34 -26.03 22.67 12.96
CA ASP A 34 -27.34 23.21 12.59
C ASP A 34 -27.29 23.84 11.18
N GLU A 35 -28.40 24.42 10.70
CA GLU A 35 -28.46 25.01 9.36
C GLU A 35 -27.40 26.11 9.16
N GLN A 36 -27.17 26.95 10.18
CA GLN A 36 -26.19 28.04 10.09
C GLN A 36 -24.75 27.52 10.15
N GLY A 37 -24.46 26.61 11.07
CA GLY A 37 -23.14 26.00 11.21
C GLY A 37 -22.75 25.19 9.98
N SER A 38 -23.72 24.52 9.35
CA SER A 38 -23.55 23.87 8.05
C SER A 38 -23.11 24.85 6.95
N LYS A 39 -23.75 26.02 6.84
CA LYS A 39 -23.37 27.07 5.88
C LYS A 39 -21.98 27.65 6.18
N LEU A 40 -21.64 27.82 7.45
CA LEU A 40 -20.31 28.28 7.87
C LEU A 40 -19.24 27.25 7.51
N TYR A 41 -19.50 25.96 7.74
CA TYR A 41 -18.59 24.88 7.34
C TYR A 41 -18.39 24.84 5.81
N GLU A 42 -19.46 25.05 5.02
CA GLU A 42 -19.34 25.18 3.56
C GLU A 42 -18.45 26.35 3.13
N GLN A 43 -18.39 27.43 3.92
CA GLN A 43 -17.44 28.52 3.68
C GLN A 43 -16.02 28.15 4.11
N ILE A 44 -15.86 27.46 5.26
CA ILE A 44 -14.55 26.98 5.74
C ILE A 44 -13.85 26.12 4.69
N VAL A 45 -14.58 25.20 4.04
CA VAL A 45 -13.97 24.33 3.02
C VAL A 45 -13.50 25.06 1.75
N GLN A 46 -13.86 26.33 1.57
CA GLN A 46 -13.40 27.18 0.47
C GLN A 46 -12.20 28.07 0.86
N LEU A 47 -11.79 28.07 2.14
CA LEU A 47 -10.65 28.84 2.60
C LEU A 47 -9.33 28.22 2.12
N ASP A 48 -8.39 29.07 1.70
CA ASP A 48 -7.06 28.63 1.25
C ASP A 48 -6.28 27.98 2.41
N GLU A 49 -6.52 28.43 3.64
CA GLU A 49 -5.90 27.91 4.86
C GLU A 49 -6.44 26.51 5.24
N TYR A 50 -7.69 26.19 4.89
CA TYR A 50 -8.32 24.90 5.22
C TYR A 50 -7.94 23.80 4.22
N TYR A 51 -6.67 23.39 4.26
CA TYR A 51 -6.14 22.33 3.39
C TYR A 51 -6.87 20.97 3.43
N PRO A 52 -7.50 20.49 4.55
CA PRO A 52 -7.95 19.10 4.63
C PRO A 52 -8.91 18.68 3.51
N TYR A 53 -9.83 19.56 3.11
CA TYR A 53 -10.81 19.28 2.06
C TYR A 53 -10.13 19.01 0.72
N LEU A 54 -9.26 19.93 0.28
CA LEU A 54 -8.56 19.82 -1.00
C LEU A 54 -7.54 18.67 -1.01
N ALA A 55 -6.87 18.43 0.12
CA ALA A 55 -5.92 17.32 0.23
C ALA A 55 -6.60 15.96 0.04
N GLU A 56 -7.80 15.77 0.60
CA GLU A 56 -8.60 14.57 0.41
C GLU A 56 -9.08 14.43 -1.03
N VAL A 57 -9.63 15.49 -1.63
CA VAL A 57 -10.11 15.49 -3.03
C VAL A 57 -8.97 15.10 -3.99
N ARG A 58 -7.77 15.66 -3.81
CA ARG A 58 -6.61 15.33 -4.65
C ARG A 58 -6.27 13.84 -4.60
N LEU A 59 -6.31 13.22 -3.41
CA LEU A 59 -6.05 11.78 -3.30
C LEU A 59 -7.14 10.94 -3.97
N LEU A 60 -8.41 11.32 -3.82
CA LEU A 60 -9.54 10.63 -4.46
C LEU A 60 -9.49 10.75 -6.00
N GLU A 61 -9.11 11.91 -6.53
CA GLU A 61 -8.93 12.12 -7.97
C GLU A 61 -7.73 11.35 -8.51
N GLN A 62 -6.56 11.50 -7.87
CA GLN A 62 -5.31 10.91 -8.32
C GLN A 62 -5.33 9.38 -8.26
N HIS A 63 -5.98 8.81 -7.25
CA HIS A 63 -5.95 7.37 -6.97
C HIS A 63 -7.30 6.67 -7.13
N GLY A 64 -8.34 7.35 -7.63
CA GLY A 64 -9.71 6.84 -7.67
C GLY A 64 -9.85 5.43 -8.26
N LEU A 65 -9.20 5.15 -9.40
CA LEU A 65 -9.22 3.81 -10.01
C LEU A 65 -8.51 2.76 -9.13
N ALA A 66 -7.35 3.09 -8.55
CA ALA A 66 -6.61 2.17 -7.69
C ALA A 66 -7.38 1.89 -6.38
N ILE A 67 -8.06 2.92 -5.84
CA ILE A 67 -8.95 2.76 -4.68
C ILE A 67 -10.10 1.83 -5.06
N ALA A 68 -10.80 2.11 -6.16
CA ALA A 68 -11.90 1.28 -6.64
C ALA A 68 -11.51 -0.18 -6.88
N GLN A 69 -10.32 -0.44 -7.47
CA GLN A 69 -9.77 -1.79 -7.65
C GLN A 69 -9.51 -2.52 -6.32
N THR A 70 -9.28 -1.78 -5.24
CA THR A 70 -9.04 -2.33 -3.92
C THR A 70 -10.34 -2.49 -3.12
N LEU A 71 -11.45 -1.85 -3.52
CA LEU A 71 -12.72 -2.07 -2.85
C LEU A 71 -13.30 -3.44 -3.24
N PRO A 72 -14.07 -4.10 -2.36
CA PRO A 72 -14.63 -5.40 -2.69
C PRO A 72 -15.58 -5.30 -3.88
N LYS A 73 -15.47 -6.25 -4.80
CA LYS A 73 -16.32 -6.30 -5.99
C LYS A 73 -17.79 -6.49 -5.61
N ASP A 74 -18.70 -5.86 -6.34
CA ASP A 74 -20.15 -5.95 -6.16
C ASP A 74 -20.66 -5.57 -4.75
N CYS A 75 -19.83 -4.83 -3.98
CA CYS A 75 -20.22 -4.31 -2.68
C CYS A 75 -21.19 -3.13 -2.80
N VAL A 76 -21.81 -2.80 -1.66
CA VAL A 76 -22.59 -1.58 -1.48
C VAL A 76 -21.71 -0.56 -0.78
N LEU A 77 -21.54 0.60 -1.39
CA LEU A 77 -20.81 1.73 -0.82
C LEU A 77 -21.70 2.45 0.18
N VAL A 78 -21.40 2.34 1.48
CA VAL A 78 -22.21 2.93 2.55
C VAL A 78 -21.44 4.04 3.24
N GLU A 79 -21.79 5.29 2.98
CA GLU A 79 -21.07 6.44 3.52
C GLU A 79 -21.70 6.97 4.81
N LEU A 80 -20.87 7.07 5.85
CA LEU A 80 -21.24 7.64 7.15
C LEU A 80 -21.01 9.16 7.14
N GLY A 81 -22.07 9.92 7.35
CA GLY A 81 -22.01 11.39 7.34
C GLY A 81 -21.72 11.91 5.94
N CYS A 82 -22.53 11.49 4.96
CA CYS A 82 -22.24 11.80 3.56
C CYS A 82 -22.35 13.29 3.21
N GLY A 83 -22.98 14.11 4.06
CA GLY A 83 -23.21 15.52 3.78
C GLY A 83 -23.87 15.70 2.41
N THR A 84 -23.28 16.54 1.56
CA THR A 84 -23.73 16.80 0.18
C THR A 84 -23.20 15.80 -0.86
N ALA A 85 -22.46 14.76 -0.42
CA ALA A 85 -21.86 13.69 -1.23
C ALA A 85 -20.98 14.14 -2.41
N THR A 86 -20.50 15.39 -2.42
CA THR A 86 -19.66 15.93 -3.50
C THR A 86 -18.33 15.20 -3.60
N LYS A 87 -17.72 14.81 -2.47
CA LYS A 87 -16.47 14.05 -2.45
C LYS A 87 -16.69 12.59 -2.87
N SER A 88 -17.81 12.02 -2.45
CA SER A 88 -18.25 10.66 -2.76
C SER A 88 -18.33 10.43 -4.28
N ALA A 89 -18.72 11.46 -5.04
CA ALA A 89 -18.81 11.41 -6.49
C ALA A 89 -17.48 10.96 -7.16
N PHE A 90 -16.32 11.34 -6.64
CA PHE A 90 -15.02 10.91 -7.20
C PHE A 90 -14.82 9.39 -7.11
N LEU A 91 -15.13 8.83 -5.93
CA LEU A 91 -15.02 7.40 -5.68
C LEU A 91 -16.07 6.62 -6.47
N ILE A 92 -17.32 7.07 -6.46
CA ILE A 92 -18.43 6.42 -7.17
C ILE A 92 -18.17 6.40 -8.67
N ARG A 93 -17.68 7.49 -9.27
CA ARG A 93 -17.29 7.53 -10.70
C ARG A 93 -16.24 6.47 -11.01
N SER A 94 -15.20 6.38 -10.18
CA SER A 94 -14.11 5.43 -10.38
C SER A 94 -14.61 3.98 -10.26
N TYR A 95 -15.39 3.68 -9.23
CA TYR A 95 -15.99 2.36 -9.02
C TYR A 95 -16.94 1.97 -10.16
N LEU A 96 -17.81 2.90 -10.57
CA LEU A 96 -18.73 2.69 -11.68
C LEU A 96 -17.98 2.46 -13.00
N SER A 97 -16.90 3.19 -13.27
CA SER A 97 -16.11 3.01 -14.49
C SER A 97 -15.45 1.63 -14.58
N LEU A 98 -15.09 1.06 -13.43
CA LEU A 98 -14.42 -0.24 -13.35
C LEU A 98 -15.40 -1.41 -13.37
N HIS A 99 -16.52 -1.29 -12.66
CA HIS A 99 -17.45 -2.41 -12.45
C HIS A 99 -18.75 -2.30 -13.25
N GLY A 100 -19.00 -1.19 -13.92
CA GLY A 100 -20.21 -0.94 -14.71
C GLY A 100 -21.48 -0.69 -13.89
N ARG A 101 -21.45 -0.93 -12.57
CA ARG A 101 -22.55 -0.65 -11.64
C ARG A 101 -22.03 -0.23 -10.27
N CYS A 102 -22.75 0.66 -9.60
CA CYS A 102 -22.47 1.07 -8.23
C CYS A 102 -23.77 1.13 -7.42
N HIS A 103 -23.83 0.48 -6.26
CA HIS A 103 -24.88 0.68 -5.26
C HIS A 103 -24.33 1.57 -4.15
N TYR A 104 -25.02 2.66 -3.86
CA TYR A 104 -24.59 3.65 -2.88
C TYR A 104 -25.70 3.94 -1.87
N VAL A 105 -25.31 4.00 -0.59
CA VAL A 105 -26.18 4.37 0.53
C VAL A 105 -25.52 5.51 1.29
N GLY A 106 -26.13 6.71 1.27
CA GLY A 106 -25.68 7.84 2.08
C GLY A 106 -26.43 7.90 3.41
N ILE A 107 -25.72 7.98 4.53
CA ILE A 107 -26.30 8.15 5.87
C ILE A 107 -25.93 9.53 6.41
N ASP A 108 -26.94 10.29 6.85
CA ASP A 108 -26.75 11.58 7.49
C ASP A 108 -27.92 11.91 8.44
N ILE A 109 -27.70 12.75 9.44
CA ILE A 109 -28.76 13.22 10.35
C ILE A 109 -29.63 14.31 9.71
N SER A 110 -29.08 15.02 8.72
CA SER A 110 -29.68 16.19 8.07
C SER A 110 -30.44 15.81 6.80
N GLU A 111 -31.76 15.91 6.82
CA GLU A 111 -32.61 15.66 5.66
C GLU A 111 -32.28 16.58 4.47
N SER A 112 -31.95 17.85 4.74
CA SER A 112 -31.59 18.81 3.69
C SER A 112 -30.30 18.40 2.97
N PHE A 113 -29.30 17.91 3.71
CA PHE A 113 -28.07 17.40 3.11
C PHE A 113 -28.32 16.13 2.29
N LEU A 114 -29.14 15.20 2.77
CA LEU A 114 -29.49 14.00 2.00
C LEU A 114 -30.21 14.35 0.68
N ASN A 115 -31.07 15.37 0.68
CA ASN A 115 -31.72 15.86 -0.53
C ASN A 115 -30.72 16.50 -1.50
N GLN A 116 -29.79 17.31 -1.00
CA GLN A 116 -28.74 17.90 -1.83
C GLN A 116 -27.78 16.84 -2.37
N ALA A 117 -27.40 15.85 -1.56
CA ALA A 117 -26.56 14.73 -1.97
C ALA A 117 -27.18 13.94 -3.12
N ARG A 118 -28.49 13.69 -3.05
CA ARG A 118 -29.23 13.03 -4.14
C ARG A 118 -29.12 13.81 -5.45
N VAL A 119 -29.38 15.12 -5.40
CA VAL A 119 -29.28 15.99 -6.58
C VAL A 119 -27.86 16.04 -7.11
N ASN A 120 -26.87 16.21 -6.23
CA ASN A 120 -25.46 16.28 -6.60
C ASN A 120 -24.99 14.99 -7.27
N LEU A 121 -25.21 13.82 -6.65
CA LEU A 121 -24.75 12.55 -7.22
C LEU A 121 -25.39 12.25 -8.56
N LEU A 122 -26.72 12.38 -8.67
CA LEU A 122 -27.44 12.03 -9.90
C LEU A 122 -27.19 13.02 -11.05
N SER A 123 -26.82 14.26 -10.75
CA SER A 123 -26.47 15.24 -11.78
C SER A 123 -25.00 15.19 -12.21
N THR A 124 -24.09 14.77 -11.31
CA THR A 124 -22.64 14.83 -11.55
C THR A 124 -22.03 13.47 -11.90
N VAL A 125 -22.63 12.34 -11.54
CA VAL A 125 -22.10 11.00 -11.82
C VAL A 125 -22.87 10.37 -12.97
N HIS A 126 -22.34 10.50 -14.18
CA HIS A 126 -22.93 9.88 -15.37
C HIS A 126 -22.95 8.35 -15.27
N GLY A 127 -24.10 7.74 -15.59
CA GLY A 127 -24.32 6.29 -15.51
C GLY A 127 -24.72 5.76 -14.13
N LEU A 128 -24.84 6.63 -13.12
CA LEU A 128 -25.37 6.25 -11.81
C LEU A 128 -26.91 6.22 -11.85
N GLU A 129 -27.47 5.02 -11.87
CA GLU A 129 -28.92 4.85 -11.89
C GLU A 129 -29.57 5.25 -10.55
N PRO A 130 -30.66 6.06 -10.55
CA PRO A 130 -31.36 6.44 -9.33
C PRO A 130 -31.83 5.26 -8.48
N ALA A 131 -32.14 4.13 -9.11
CA ALA A 131 -32.55 2.90 -8.41
C ALA A 131 -31.43 2.26 -7.56
N ASN A 132 -30.17 2.61 -7.82
CA ASN A 132 -29.02 2.10 -7.07
C ASN A 132 -28.54 3.09 -5.99
N VAL A 133 -29.27 4.18 -5.74
CA VAL A 133 -28.90 5.22 -4.78
C VAL A 133 -29.97 5.30 -3.69
N GLN A 134 -29.56 5.12 -2.44
CA GLN A 134 -30.44 5.22 -1.28
C GLN A 134 -29.87 6.22 -0.27
N PHE A 135 -30.76 6.83 0.51
CA PHE A 135 -30.39 7.77 1.56
C PHE A 135 -31.17 7.46 2.82
N ILE A 136 -30.48 7.44 3.96
CA ILE A 136 -31.05 7.08 5.25
C ILE A 136 -30.82 8.23 6.22
N GLN A 137 -31.90 8.81 6.73
CA GLN A 137 -31.84 9.84 7.76
C GLN A 137 -31.70 9.19 9.15
N ALA A 138 -30.48 9.13 9.66
CA ALA A 138 -30.17 8.50 10.94
C ALA A 138 -28.78 8.91 11.45
N ASP A 139 -28.49 8.61 12.71
CA ASP A 139 -27.10 8.56 13.17
C ASP A 139 -26.32 7.43 12.47
N TYR A 140 -25.00 7.45 12.57
CA TYR A 140 -24.11 6.51 11.88
C TYR A 140 -24.45 5.03 12.15
N MET A 141 -24.68 4.67 13.42
CA MET A 141 -24.86 3.26 13.81
C MET A 141 -26.27 2.77 13.48
N GLN A 142 -27.27 3.62 13.67
CA GLN A 142 -28.65 3.31 13.31
C GLN A 142 -28.79 3.21 11.79
N GLY A 143 -28.22 4.15 11.04
CA GLY A 143 -28.24 4.13 9.57
C GLY A 143 -27.54 2.91 9.00
N LEU A 144 -26.39 2.53 9.55
CA LEU A 144 -25.66 1.33 9.12
C LEU A 144 -26.48 0.05 9.37
N ARG A 145 -27.19 -0.05 10.51
CA ARG A 145 -28.11 -1.18 10.77
C ARG A 145 -29.27 -1.22 9.78
N GLN A 146 -29.84 -0.06 9.43
CA GLN A 146 -30.91 0.01 8.44
C GLN A 146 -30.41 -0.41 7.05
N ALA A 147 -29.19 0.00 6.65
CA ALA A 147 -28.57 -0.44 5.41
C ALA A 147 -28.36 -1.97 5.37
N MET A 148 -27.85 -2.56 6.47
CA MET A 148 -27.72 -4.02 6.60
C MET A 148 -29.07 -4.75 6.54
N GLN A 149 -30.12 -4.20 7.15
CA GLN A 149 -31.45 -4.80 7.11
C GLN A 149 -32.07 -4.75 5.71
N ALA A 150 -31.82 -3.67 4.96
CA ALA A 150 -32.30 -3.52 3.60
C ALA A 150 -31.53 -4.41 2.61
N LEU A 151 -30.27 -4.72 2.91
CA LEU A 151 -29.35 -5.42 2.00
C LEU A 151 -28.59 -6.55 2.73
N PRO A 152 -29.29 -7.55 3.32
CA PRO A 152 -28.70 -8.53 4.24
C PRO A 152 -27.68 -9.46 3.60
N ASP A 153 -27.79 -9.70 2.28
CA ASP A 153 -26.91 -10.60 1.52
C ASP A 153 -25.77 -9.85 0.80
N LYS A 154 -25.63 -8.54 1.03
CA LYS A 154 -24.61 -7.71 0.38
C LYS A 154 -23.47 -7.41 1.32
N LEU A 155 -22.25 -7.51 0.81
CA LEU A 155 -21.08 -6.97 1.49
C LEU A 155 -21.17 -5.44 1.47
N LEU A 156 -21.13 -4.84 2.66
CA LEU A 156 -21.06 -3.38 2.80
C LEU A 156 -19.60 -2.93 2.88
N CYS A 157 -19.21 -2.01 2.01
CA CYS A 157 -17.98 -1.25 2.15
C CYS A 157 -18.32 0.09 2.80
N VAL A 158 -17.98 0.23 4.08
CA VAL A 158 -18.26 1.44 4.85
C VAL A 158 -17.26 2.53 4.47
N ILE A 159 -17.77 3.65 3.97
CA ILE A 159 -16.97 4.81 3.58
C ILE A 159 -17.03 5.85 4.70
N TRP A 160 -15.87 6.37 5.07
CA TRP A 160 -15.78 7.44 6.05
C TRP A 160 -14.76 8.49 5.65
N LEU A 161 -15.27 9.58 5.05
CA LEU A 161 -14.51 10.68 4.50
C LEU A 161 -14.34 11.84 5.51
N GLY A 162 -13.51 12.81 5.14
CA GLY A 162 -13.31 14.08 5.84
C GLY A 162 -12.50 13.98 7.12
N SER A 163 -11.75 12.88 7.33
CA SER A 163 -11.07 12.62 8.59
C SER A 163 -12.01 12.71 9.80
N SER A 164 -13.28 12.36 9.59
CA SER A 164 -14.33 12.40 10.61
C SER A 164 -14.01 11.48 11.79
N ILE A 165 -13.16 10.47 11.61
CA ILE A 165 -12.60 9.68 12.72
C ILE A 165 -11.79 10.52 13.71
N GLY A 166 -11.26 11.65 13.28
CA GLY A 166 -10.45 12.57 14.10
C GLY A 166 -11.23 13.27 15.21
N VAL A 167 -12.56 13.20 15.20
CA VAL A 167 -13.41 13.72 16.30
C VAL A 167 -13.40 12.80 17.53
N PHE A 168 -12.86 11.59 17.40
CA PHE A 168 -12.77 10.61 18.48
C PHE A 168 -11.39 10.62 19.12
N ALA A 169 -11.34 10.39 20.44
CA ALA A 169 -10.13 9.94 21.09
C ALA A 169 -9.73 8.53 20.58
N SER A 170 -8.47 8.14 20.73
CA SER A 170 -7.95 6.85 20.23
C SER A 170 -8.82 5.64 20.65
N GLU A 171 -9.22 5.55 21.92
CA GLU A 171 -10.11 4.48 22.42
C GLU A 171 -11.50 4.51 21.78
N GLU A 172 -12.05 5.70 21.55
CA GLU A 172 -13.36 5.87 20.97
C GLU A 172 -13.36 5.48 19.49
N ALA A 173 -12.29 5.81 18.76
CA ALA A 173 -12.10 5.41 17.36
C ALA A 173 -12.03 3.88 17.22
N VAL A 174 -11.24 3.21 18.07
CA VAL A 174 -11.17 1.73 18.12
C VAL A 174 -12.55 1.13 18.39
N ASN A 175 -13.24 1.63 19.41
CA ASN A 175 -14.59 1.16 19.75
C ASN A 175 -15.60 1.39 18.62
N PHE A 176 -15.46 2.48 17.87
CA PHE A 176 -16.31 2.80 16.74
C PHE A 176 -16.11 1.82 15.57
N LEU A 177 -14.85 1.56 15.18
CA LEU A 177 -14.54 0.58 14.14
C LEU A 177 -14.99 -0.85 14.52
N ASN A 178 -14.80 -1.23 15.79
CA ASN A 178 -15.33 -2.51 16.31
C ASN A 178 -16.86 -2.59 16.22
N LYS A 179 -17.58 -1.49 16.50
CA LYS A 179 -19.04 -1.44 16.33
C LYS A 179 -19.45 -1.58 14.87
N ILE A 180 -18.74 -0.95 13.93
CA ILE A 180 -18.98 -1.14 12.48
C ILE A 180 -18.88 -2.63 12.14
N SER A 181 -17.77 -3.28 12.49
CA SER A 181 -17.58 -4.71 12.22
C SER A 181 -18.67 -5.58 12.85
N SER A 182 -19.11 -5.27 14.07
CA SER A 182 -20.19 -6.00 14.73
C SER A 182 -21.55 -5.89 14.02
N ILE A 183 -21.78 -4.80 13.27
CA ILE A 183 -23.01 -4.56 12.52
C ILE A 183 -22.93 -5.19 11.13
N THR A 184 -21.81 -5.00 10.43
CA THR A 184 -21.62 -5.51 9.05
C THR A 184 -21.30 -7.00 9.00
N GLY A 185 -20.89 -7.58 10.12
CA GLY A 185 -20.49 -8.97 10.23
C GLY A 185 -19.02 -9.21 9.89
N PRO A 186 -18.61 -10.49 9.78
CA PRO A 186 -17.21 -10.88 9.71
C PRO A 186 -16.53 -10.50 8.39
N GLN A 187 -17.29 -10.31 7.30
CA GLN A 187 -16.77 -9.78 6.04
C GLN A 187 -17.06 -8.28 5.98
N CYS A 188 -16.11 -7.49 6.45
CA CYS A 188 -16.24 -6.03 6.57
C CYS A 188 -15.10 -5.37 5.82
N ALA A 189 -15.43 -4.35 5.03
CA ALA A 189 -14.48 -3.44 4.43
C ALA A 189 -14.78 -2.00 4.87
N ILE A 190 -13.75 -1.23 5.15
CA ILE A 190 -13.86 0.19 5.50
C ILE A 190 -12.88 0.98 4.61
N PHE A 191 -13.39 1.99 3.91
CA PHE A 191 -12.57 3.01 3.27
C PHE A 191 -12.51 4.23 4.18
N LEU A 192 -11.33 4.46 4.77
CA LEU A 192 -11.09 5.44 5.81
C LEU A 192 -10.13 6.52 5.31
N CYS A 193 -10.55 7.78 5.44
CA CYS A 193 -9.70 8.93 5.20
C CYS A 193 -9.27 9.57 6.52
N THR A 194 -8.00 9.98 6.63
CA THR A 194 -7.42 10.52 7.86
C THR A 194 -6.47 11.67 7.59
N ASP A 195 -6.57 12.71 8.40
CA ASP A 195 -5.68 13.85 8.39
C ASP A 195 -4.38 13.53 9.13
N LEU A 196 -3.22 13.71 8.48
CA LEU A 196 -1.94 13.28 9.06
C LEU A 196 -1.39 14.32 10.06
N TRP A 197 -0.46 13.94 10.93
CA TRP A 197 0.28 14.89 11.75
C TRP A 197 1.40 15.55 10.92
N LYS A 198 1.51 16.88 10.99
CA LYS A 198 2.45 17.69 10.18
C LYS A 198 2.82 19.00 10.87
N ASP A 199 3.45 19.89 10.11
CA ASP A 199 3.88 21.20 10.58
C ASP A 199 2.79 21.95 11.37
N ARG A 200 3.22 22.58 12.46
CA ARG A 200 2.34 23.20 13.45
C ARG A 200 1.63 24.43 12.89
N GLU A 201 2.30 25.22 12.07
CA GLU A 201 1.73 26.44 11.50
C GLU A 201 0.66 26.10 10.46
N VAL A 202 0.90 25.07 9.65
CA VAL A 202 -0.10 24.55 8.71
C VAL A 202 -1.35 24.09 9.46
N LEU A 203 -1.18 23.34 10.56
CA LEU A 203 -2.29 22.89 11.39
C LEU A 203 -3.00 24.05 12.11
N TYR A 204 -2.26 25.05 12.61
CA TYR A 204 -2.86 26.20 13.29
C TYR A 204 -3.76 27.01 12.35
N LYS A 205 -3.23 27.39 11.17
CA LYS A 205 -3.93 28.23 10.19
C LYS A 205 -5.19 27.58 9.65
N ALA A 206 -5.20 26.27 9.48
CA ALA A 206 -6.39 25.55 9.04
C ALA A 206 -7.59 25.75 9.98
N TYR A 207 -7.37 26.01 11.27
CA TYR A 207 -8.46 26.23 12.23
C TYR A 207 -8.49 27.66 12.76
N HIS A 208 -7.58 28.53 12.32
CA HIS A 208 -7.52 29.93 12.73
C HIS A 208 -7.35 30.80 11.48
N ASP A 209 -8.43 30.90 10.71
CA ASP A 209 -8.45 31.66 9.47
C ASP A 209 -8.48 33.17 9.71
N GLU A 210 -7.90 33.92 8.77
CA GLU A 210 -7.81 35.39 8.89
C GLU A 210 -9.18 36.08 8.76
N THR A 211 -10.16 35.40 8.16
CA THR A 211 -11.50 35.94 7.90
C THR A 211 -12.48 35.76 9.07
N GLY A 212 -12.12 35.01 10.11
CA GLY A 212 -12.94 34.73 11.29
C GLY A 212 -14.13 33.79 11.05
N ILE A 213 -14.15 33.04 9.94
CA ILE A 213 -15.27 32.14 9.60
C ILE A 213 -15.28 30.93 10.53
N THR A 214 -14.10 30.35 10.83
CA THR A 214 -13.97 29.24 11.78
C THR A 214 -14.35 29.68 13.19
N GLU A 215 -13.97 30.89 13.59
CA GLU A 215 -14.40 31.49 14.86
C GLU A 215 -15.94 31.57 14.92
N ALA A 216 -16.58 32.06 13.85
CA ALA A 216 -18.04 32.16 13.78
C ALA A 216 -18.71 30.78 13.88
N PHE A 217 -18.14 29.76 13.22
CA PHE A 217 -18.62 28.38 13.29
C PHE A 217 -18.56 27.81 14.72
N ILE A 218 -17.42 27.97 15.38
CA ILE A 218 -17.20 27.50 16.76
C ILE A 218 -18.12 28.24 17.75
N LYS A 219 -18.25 29.56 17.63
CA LYS A 219 -19.16 30.35 18.48
C LYS A 219 -20.63 29.99 18.23
N ASN A 220 -21.03 29.68 16.99
CA ASN A 220 -22.36 29.20 16.67
C ASN A 220 -22.66 27.86 17.37
N GLY A 221 -21.72 26.92 17.36
CA GLY A 221 -21.84 25.67 18.13
C GLY A 221 -22.06 25.90 19.62
N MET A 222 -21.28 26.80 20.23
CA MET A 222 -21.45 27.14 21.66
C MET A 222 -22.80 27.82 21.94
N LYS A 223 -23.27 28.70 21.04
CA LYS A 223 -24.61 29.31 21.11
C LYS A 223 -25.70 28.23 21.12
N ASN A 224 -25.58 27.24 20.24
CA ASN A 224 -26.54 26.14 20.12
C ASN A 224 -26.53 25.22 21.35
N ALA A 225 -25.35 24.97 21.93
CA ALA A 225 -25.22 24.26 23.20
C ALA A 225 -25.98 24.95 24.33
N LEU A 226 -25.78 26.25 24.51
CA LEU A 226 -26.49 27.02 25.53
C LEU A 226 -28.01 27.08 25.24
N ALA A 227 -28.41 27.23 23.98
CA ALA A 227 -29.82 27.20 23.58
C ALA A 227 -30.49 25.85 23.88
N SER A 228 -29.77 24.74 23.73
CA SER A 228 -30.27 23.39 24.08
C SER A 228 -30.54 23.21 25.58
N LEU A 229 -29.94 24.05 26.42
CA LEU A 229 -30.14 24.14 27.86
C LEU A 229 -31.07 25.30 28.27
N GLY A 230 -31.86 25.82 27.33
CA GLY A 230 -32.85 26.87 27.58
C GLY A 230 -32.28 28.30 27.64
N CYS A 231 -30.99 28.50 27.39
CA CYS A 231 -30.35 29.82 27.38
C CYS A 231 -30.40 30.44 25.99
N ARG A 232 -31.26 31.45 25.78
CA ARG A 232 -31.33 32.20 24.52
C ARG A 232 -30.46 33.44 24.60
N LEU A 233 -29.47 33.52 23.72
CA LEU A 233 -28.48 34.60 23.72
C LEU A 233 -28.62 35.51 22.49
N SER A 234 -28.39 36.79 22.72
CA SER A 234 -28.20 37.80 21.68
C SER A 234 -26.76 37.79 21.17
N ASP A 235 -26.55 38.28 19.95
CA ASP A 235 -25.19 38.35 19.36
C ASP A 235 -24.27 39.29 20.16
N LYS A 236 -24.83 40.25 20.91
CA LYS A 236 -24.08 41.13 21.80
C LYS A 236 -23.45 40.36 22.97
N GLU A 237 -24.16 39.39 23.54
CA GLU A 237 -23.63 38.56 24.62
C GLU A 237 -22.47 37.68 24.12
N MET A 238 -22.61 37.13 22.92
CA MET A 238 -21.56 36.33 22.26
C MET A 238 -20.33 37.14 21.86
N SER A 239 -20.48 38.44 21.61
CA SER A 239 -19.36 39.31 21.20
C SER A 239 -18.24 39.42 22.25
N THR A 240 -18.55 39.09 23.51
CA THR A 240 -17.57 39.09 24.61
C THR A 240 -16.77 37.80 24.72
N TRP A 241 -17.16 36.75 23.99
CA TRP A 241 -16.47 35.47 24.04
C TRP A 241 -15.20 35.51 23.21
N GLU A 242 -14.16 34.83 23.67
CA GLU A 242 -12.87 34.78 22.99
C GLU A 242 -12.65 33.39 22.38
N TYR A 243 -12.39 33.34 21.09
CA TYR A 243 -12.01 32.11 20.39
C TYR A 243 -10.50 31.93 20.42
N HIS A 244 -10.03 30.71 20.71
CA HIS A 244 -8.63 30.38 20.55
C HIS A 244 -8.42 28.94 20.10
N VAL A 245 -7.32 28.73 19.37
CA VAL A 245 -6.87 27.44 18.85
C VAL A 245 -5.65 26.99 19.62
N SER A 246 -5.65 25.74 20.07
CA SER A 246 -4.54 25.12 20.78
C SER A 246 -4.06 23.86 20.05
N LEU A 247 -2.74 23.71 19.92
CA LEU A 247 -2.11 22.53 19.33
C LEU A 247 -1.58 21.62 20.43
N ASN A 248 -2.28 20.51 20.65
CA ASN A 248 -1.88 19.50 21.62
C ASN A 248 -1.02 18.43 20.95
N SER A 249 0.31 18.59 21.01
CA SER A 249 1.24 17.65 20.38
C SER A 249 1.30 16.29 21.04
N LYS A 250 0.98 16.19 22.34
CA LYS A 250 0.95 14.91 23.04
C LYS A 250 -0.21 14.04 22.55
N LEU A 251 -1.35 14.65 22.30
CA LEU A 251 -2.54 13.99 21.77
C LEU A 251 -2.67 14.11 20.24
N ARG A 252 -1.70 14.75 19.58
CA ARG A 252 -1.69 15.10 18.15
C ARG A 252 -3.03 15.59 17.63
N ARG A 253 -3.57 16.64 18.26
CA ARG A 253 -4.85 17.23 17.86
C ARG A 253 -4.83 18.76 17.91
N VAL A 254 -5.66 19.36 17.07
CA VAL A 254 -6.00 20.78 17.12
C VAL A 254 -7.27 20.93 17.94
N GLU A 255 -7.28 21.81 18.92
CA GLU A 255 -8.39 22.04 19.85
C GLU A 255 -8.91 23.47 19.69
N MET A 256 -10.23 23.62 19.61
CA MET A 256 -10.92 24.89 19.40
C MET A 256 -11.76 25.20 20.62
N TRP A 257 -11.46 26.33 21.24
CA TRP A 257 -11.97 26.69 22.56
C TRP A 257 -12.70 28.03 22.53
N VAL A 258 -13.72 28.14 23.37
CA VAL A 258 -14.43 29.40 23.65
C VAL A 258 -14.21 29.77 25.11
N THR A 259 -13.59 30.91 25.34
CA THR A 259 -13.36 31.49 26.67
C THR A 259 -14.47 32.47 27.02
N PHE A 260 -14.89 32.46 28.29
CA PHE A 260 -15.90 33.36 28.85
C PHE A 260 -15.24 34.35 29.82
N PRO A 261 -14.76 35.54 29.37
CA PRO A 261 -14.05 36.48 30.24
C PRO A 261 -14.83 36.87 31.49
N SER A 262 -16.14 37.07 31.37
CA SER A 262 -17.04 37.45 32.47
C SER A 262 -17.71 36.25 33.17
N GLY A 263 -17.45 35.02 32.71
CA GLY A 263 -18.16 33.82 33.13
C GLY A 263 -19.59 33.74 32.56
N PHE A 264 -20.26 32.62 32.81
CA PHE A 264 -21.62 32.36 32.34
C PHE A 264 -22.37 31.42 33.31
N GLN A 265 -23.57 31.83 33.74
CA GLN A 265 -24.41 31.04 34.65
C GLN A 265 -25.59 30.45 33.90
N ILE A 266 -25.82 29.14 34.08
CA ILE A 266 -26.98 28.42 33.56
C ILE A 266 -27.87 28.06 34.76
N GLU A 267 -28.73 28.99 35.17
CA GLU A 267 -29.52 28.88 36.42
C GLU A 267 -30.38 27.62 36.48
N GLN A 268 -30.94 27.21 35.35
CA GLN A 268 -31.86 26.06 35.25
C GLN A 268 -31.19 24.71 35.54
N HIS A 269 -29.86 24.64 35.49
CA HIS A 269 -29.11 23.38 35.49
C HIS A 269 -27.96 23.34 36.50
N ASP A 270 -27.83 24.36 37.36
CA ASP A 270 -26.73 24.52 38.33
C ASP A 270 -25.34 24.37 37.68
N VAL A 271 -25.17 24.98 36.51
CA VAL A 271 -23.90 25.00 35.79
C VAL A 271 -23.35 26.42 35.80
N TYR A 272 -22.10 26.55 36.22
CA TYR A 272 -21.35 27.80 36.17
C TYR A 272 -20.05 27.61 35.37
N ILE A 273 -19.88 28.45 34.35
CA ILE A 273 -18.62 28.67 33.66
C ILE A 273 -17.96 29.89 34.32
N ARG A 274 -16.81 29.69 34.96
CA ARG A 274 -16.15 30.75 35.73
C ARG A 274 -15.60 31.86 34.81
N PRO A 275 -15.40 33.08 35.31
CA PRO A 275 -14.69 34.13 34.61
C PRO A 275 -13.30 33.66 34.16
N GLY A 276 -13.02 33.80 32.86
CA GLY A 276 -11.80 33.34 32.22
C GLY A 276 -11.74 31.82 31.95
N GLU A 277 -12.79 31.06 32.25
CA GLU A 277 -12.84 29.62 31.94
C GLU A 277 -13.12 29.40 30.45
N SER A 278 -12.44 28.40 29.88
CA SER A 278 -12.60 27.98 28.50
C SER A 278 -13.37 26.67 28.40
N VAL A 279 -14.25 26.59 27.41
CA VAL A 279 -15.00 25.39 27.04
C VAL A 279 -14.45 24.85 25.72
N LEU A 280 -14.10 23.56 25.70
CA LEU A 280 -13.69 22.88 24.48
C LEU A 280 -14.92 22.66 23.60
N VAL A 281 -14.94 23.31 22.45
CA VAL A 281 -16.07 23.19 21.52
C VAL A 281 -15.86 22.05 20.54
N GLU A 282 -14.65 21.94 19.99
CA GLU A 282 -14.31 20.91 19.03
C GLU A 282 -12.81 20.58 19.13
N PHE A 283 -12.44 19.36 18.76
CA PHE A 283 -11.06 19.03 18.44
C PHE A 283 -11.00 18.17 17.19
N SER A 284 -9.87 18.25 16.48
CA SER A 284 -9.59 17.40 15.33
C SER A 284 -8.24 16.71 15.51
N SER A 285 -8.29 15.40 15.74
CA SER A 285 -7.13 14.52 15.90
C SER A 285 -6.47 14.25 14.55
N LYS A 286 -5.15 14.13 14.59
CA LYS A 286 -4.27 13.88 13.45
C LYS A 286 -3.44 12.63 13.70
N PHE A 287 -3.18 11.89 12.64
CA PHE A 287 -2.62 10.55 12.74
C PHE A 287 -1.18 10.53 12.20
N SER A 288 -0.28 9.85 12.90
CA SER A 288 0.95 9.37 12.28
C SER A 288 0.65 8.06 11.54
N ILE A 289 1.64 7.52 10.82
CA ILE A 289 1.45 6.23 10.15
C ILE A 289 1.26 5.12 11.18
N GLU A 290 2.08 5.14 12.22
CA GLU A 290 2.09 4.19 13.32
C GLU A 290 0.72 4.16 14.02
N ASP A 291 0.11 5.33 14.23
CA ASP A 291 -1.25 5.41 14.78
C ASP A 291 -2.31 4.71 13.95
N LEU A 292 -2.24 4.82 12.62
CA LEU A 292 -3.21 4.19 11.73
C LEU A 292 -3.06 2.66 11.76
N HIS A 293 -1.82 2.18 11.82
CA HIS A 293 -1.52 0.76 12.00
C HIS A 293 -2.03 0.27 13.36
N GLU A 294 -1.76 0.99 14.44
CA GLU A 294 -2.24 0.64 15.78
C GLU A 294 -3.78 0.65 15.86
N LEU A 295 -4.42 1.68 15.30
CA LEU A 295 -5.88 1.74 15.20
C LEU A 295 -6.45 0.52 14.48
N ALA A 296 -5.86 0.12 13.35
CA ALA A 296 -6.30 -1.05 12.59
C ALA A 296 -6.12 -2.34 13.40
N ILE A 297 -4.97 -2.57 14.05
CA ILE A 297 -4.75 -3.75 14.91
C ILE A 297 -5.82 -3.84 16.00
N ARG A 298 -5.95 -2.75 16.77
CA ARG A 298 -6.81 -2.71 17.95
C ARG A 298 -8.29 -2.86 17.60
N SER A 299 -8.65 -2.60 16.35
CA SER A 299 -9.99 -2.80 15.79
C SER A 299 -10.14 -4.09 14.96
N ASN A 300 -9.14 -4.98 14.97
CA ASN A 300 -9.11 -6.24 14.22
C ASN A 300 -9.23 -6.09 12.69
N PHE A 301 -8.61 -5.05 12.15
CA PHE A 301 -8.54 -4.78 10.72
C PHE A 301 -7.11 -4.91 10.16
N TYR A 302 -7.03 -5.39 8.92
CA TYR A 302 -5.86 -5.41 8.06
C TYR A 302 -5.91 -4.21 7.12
N ILE A 303 -4.85 -3.39 7.06
CA ILE A 303 -4.75 -2.34 6.04
C ILE A 303 -4.41 -3.01 4.71
N GLN A 304 -5.42 -3.20 3.86
CA GLN A 304 -5.28 -3.80 2.53
C GLN A 304 -4.42 -2.94 1.62
N ARG A 305 -4.63 -1.62 1.66
CA ARG A 305 -3.85 -0.64 0.92
C ARG A 305 -4.02 0.75 1.51
N ALA A 306 -3.00 1.59 1.35
CA ALA A 306 -3.04 3.01 1.71
C ALA A 306 -2.48 3.89 0.58
N TRP A 307 -2.99 5.11 0.47
CA TRP A 307 -2.52 6.18 -0.40
C TRP A 307 -2.32 7.42 0.45
N ARG A 308 -1.13 8.02 0.39
CA ARG A 308 -0.72 9.06 1.33
C ARG A 308 0.02 10.18 0.61
N SER A 309 -0.13 11.38 1.16
CA SER A 309 0.70 12.56 0.87
C SER A 309 1.35 13.02 2.18
N GLU A 310 2.09 14.12 2.16
CA GLU A 310 2.61 14.76 3.39
C GLU A 310 1.48 15.31 4.29
N LEU A 311 0.29 15.56 3.72
CA LEU A 311 -0.82 16.19 4.43
C LEU A 311 -1.88 15.20 4.90
N TYR A 312 -2.16 14.15 4.11
CA TYR A 312 -3.40 13.40 4.23
C TYR A 312 -3.23 11.96 3.77
N GLY A 313 -4.08 11.05 4.25
CA GLY A 313 -4.07 9.64 3.85
C GLY A 313 -5.46 9.05 3.68
N CYS A 314 -5.57 8.09 2.76
CA CYS A 314 -6.76 7.27 2.53
C CYS A 314 -6.34 5.80 2.58
N GLN A 315 -7.11 4.95 3.26
CA GLN A 315 -6.77 3.53 3.45
C GLN A 315 -8.02 2.65 3.34
N VAL A 316 -7.84 1.47 2.75
CA VAL A 316 -8.84 0.40 2.77
C VAL A 316 -8.46 -0.59 3.85
N LEU A 317 -9.38 -0.81 4.78
CA LEU A 317 -9.28 -1.74 5.90
C LEU A 317 -10.19 -2.93 5.65
N TYR A 318 -9.66 -4.14 5.76
CA TYR A 318 -10.41 -5.38 5.68
C TYR A 318 -10.41 -6.07 7.03
N SER A 319 -11.56 -6.61 7.46
CA SER A 319 -11.58 -7.53 8.59
C SER A 319 -10.66 -8.73 8.29
N ALA A 320 -10.14 -9.37 9.34
CA ALA A 320 -9.26 -10.54 9.19
C ALA A 320 -9.83 -11.63 8.25
N VAL A 321 -11.12 -11.93 8.41
CA VAL A 321 -11.84 -12.91 7.58
C VAL A 321 -11.85 -12.47 6.11
N HIS A 322 -12.19 -11.22 5.83
CA HIS A 322 -12.25 -10.73 4.45
C HIS A 322 -10.87 -10.65 3.82
N ALA A 323 -9.84 -10.24 4.57
CA ALA A 323 -8.47 -10.18 4.08
C ALA A 323 -7.93 -11.56 3.67
N LEU A 324 -8.20 -12.60 4.49
CA LEU A 324 -7.84 -13.99 4.16
C LEU A 324 -8.57 -14.48 2.91
N GLN A 325 -9.89 -14.29 2.85
CA GLN A 325 -10.68 -14.70 1.69
C GLN A 325 -10.24 -13.99 0.42
N ASN A 326 -10.02 -12.68 0.46
CA ASN A 326 -9.50 -11.94 -0.70
C ASN A 326 -8.12 -12.46 -1.13
N CYS A 327 -7.24 -12.81 -0.18
CA CYS A 327 -5.94 -13.39 -0.52
C CYS A 327 -6.07 -14.74 -1.21
N TRP A 328 -6.98 -15.58 -0.71
CA TRP A 328 -7.29 -16.88 -1.29
C TRP A 328 -7.94 -16.76 -2.67
N ASP A 329 -8.87 -15.83 -2.87
CA ASP A 329 -9.51 -15.57 -4.16
C ASP A 329 -8.46 -15.22 -5.23
N ASP A 330 -7.45 -14.43 -4.88
CA ASP A 330 -6.34 -14.10 -5.78
C ASP A 330 -5.49 -15.33 -6.16
N THR A 331 -5.27 -16.23 -5.20
CA THR A 331 -4.60 -17.52 -5.43
C THR A 331 -5.46 -18.44 -6.31
N ASP A 332 -6.74 -18.58 -5.99
CA ASP A 332 -7.68 -19.44 -6.70
C ASP A 332 -7.89 -18.96 -8.15
N ALA A 333 -8.01 -17.64 -8.36
CA ALA A 333 -8.08 -17.03 -9.68
C ALA A 333 -6.84 -17.37 -10.52
N PHE A 334 -5.64 -17.33 -9.94
CA PHE A 334 -4.43 -17.77 -10.64
C PHE A 334 -4.53 -19.24 -11.05
N PHE A 335 -4.93 -20.13 -10.14
CA PHE A 335 -4.96 -21.57 -10.38
C PHE A 335 -6.09 -22.03 -11.32
N ASN A 336 -7.16 -21.25 -11.45
CA ASN A 336 -8.20 -21.45 -12.46
C ASN A 336 -7.67 -21.33 -13.89
N ASP A 337 -6.66 -20.50 -14.11
CA ASP A 337 -6.03 -20.30 -15.42
C ASP A 337 -4.88 -21.29 -15.71
N ILE A 338 -4.45 -22.07 -14.71
CA ILE A 338 -3.37 -23.07 -14.88
C ILE A 338 -3.94 -24.39 -15.39
N VAL A 339 -3.57 -24.74 -16.62
CA VAL A 339 -4.00 -25.98 -17.30
C VAL A 339 -3.37 -27.21 -16.67
N ASP A 340 -2.06 -27.21 -16.45
CA ASP A 340 -1.32 -28.35 -15.89
C ASP A 340 -0.64 -27.96 -14.57
N TRP A 341 -1.23 -28.43 -13.47
CA TRP A 341 -0.72 -28.19 -12.13
C TRP A 341 0.58 -28.98 -11.81
N ASN A 342 0.89 -30.02 -12.59
CA ASN A 342 2.15 -30.78 -12.47
C ASN A 342 3.31 -30.14 -13.22
N SER A 343 3.04 -29.11 -14.01
CA SER A 343 4.08 -28.36 -14.71
C SER A 343 5.05 -27.74 -13.70
N LYS A 344 6.35 -27.89 -14.00
CA LYS A 344 7.48 -27.36 -13.23
C LYS A 344 8.33 -26.45 -14.14
N PRO A 345 7.88 -25.22 -14.44
CA PRO A 345 8.56 -24.37 -15.41
C PRO A 345 9.94 -23.88 -14.96
N VAL A 346 10.19 -23.88 -13.65
CA VAL A 346 11.46 -23.48 -13.03
C VAL A 346 12.04 -24.70 -12.31
N GLU A 347 13.21 -25.15 -12.72
CA GLU A 347 13.81 -26.38 -12.21
C GLU A 347 14.16 -26.31 -10.71
N LEU A 348 14.47 -25.11 -10.22
CA LEU A 348 14.79 -24.82 -8.82
C LEU A 348 13.56 -24.60 -7.92
N ARG A 349 12.36 -24.95 -8.41
CA ARG A 349 11.07 -24.75 -7.73
C ARG A 349 10.21 -25.99 -7.84
N HIS A 350 9.27 -26.20 -6.92
CA HIS A 350 8.29 -27.28 -7.05
C HIS A 350 7.29 -27.02 -8.19
N PRO A 351 6.53 -28.05 -8.63
CA PRO A 351 5.40 -27.87 -9.55
C PRO A 351 4.34 -26.92 -8.99
N PHE A 352 3.46 -26.39 -9.86
CA PHE A 352 2.40 -25.46 -9.44
C PHE A 352 1.54 -25.98 -8.29
N LEU A 353 1.10 -27.25 -8.34
CA LEU A 353 0.26 -27.86 -7.30
C LEU A 353 0.84 -27.71 -5.88
N PHE A 354 2.16 -27.70 -5.76
CA PHE A 354 2.82 -27.59 -4.46
C PHE A 354 2.44 -26.30 -3.77
N TYR A 355 2.41 -25.19 -4.50
CA TYR A 355 2.18 -23.87 -3.92
C TYR A 355 0.74 -23.67 -3.45
N TYR A 356 -0.23 -24.36 -4.08
CA TYR A 356 -1.62 -24.34 -3.63
C TYR A 356 -1.76 -25.00 -2.25
N GLY A 357 -1.15 -26.18 -2.08
CA GLY A 357 -1.08 -26.86 -0.78
C GLY A 357 -0.21 -26.11 0.24
N HIS A 358 0.95 -25.60 -0.18
CA HIS A 358 1.96 -24.97 0.68
C HIS A 358 1.48 -23.70 1.36
N ALA A 359 0.83 -22.80 0.63
CA ALA A 359 0.31 -21.56 1.23
C ALA A 359 -0.67 -21.85 2.39
N ASN A 360 -1.53 -22.86 2.20
CA ASN A 360 -2.53 -23.25 3.19
C ASN A 360 -1.92 -24.07 4.33
N ALA A 361 -1.02 -25.01 4.04
CA ALA A 361 -0.27 -25.76 5.06
C ALA A 361 0.53 -24.84 5.97
N PHE A 362 1.23 -23.86 5.38
CA PHE A 362 1.91 -22.82 6.13
C PHE A 362 0.95 -22.07 7.04
N THR A 363 -0.18 -21.60 6.50
CA THR A 363 -1.19 -20.88 7.26
C THR A 363 -1.70 -21.70 8.44
N LYS A 364 -2.06 -22.97 8.24
CA LYS A 364 -2.47 -23.87 9.33
C LYS A 364 -1.38 -24.02 10.38
N LEU A 365 -0.16 -24.37 9.96
CA LEU A 365 0.95 -24.64 10.86
C LEU A 365 1.36 -23.41 11.68
N LYS A 366 1.17 -22.19 11.15
CA LYS A 366 1.50 -20.94 11.86
C LYS A 366 0.36 -20.42 12.72
N LEU A 367 -0.90 -20.51 12.28
CA LEU A 367 -2.04 -20.00 13.03
C LEU A 367 -2.62 -21.00 14.03
N LEU A 368 -2.59 -22.29 13.69
CA LEU A 368 -3.26 -23.38 14.41
C LEU A 368 -2.24 -24.42 14.92
N ASN A 369 -1.10 -23.94 15.40
CA ASN A 369 0.05 -24.76 15.80
C ASN A 369 -0.21 -25.74 16.97
N THR A 370 -1.32 -25.61 17.68
CA THR A 370 -1.76 -26.52 18.74
C THR A 370 -2.65 -27.66 18.23
N MET A 371 -3.11 -27.60 16.99
CA MET A 371 -3.92 -28.65 16.37
C MET A 371 -3.05 -29.82 15.88
N GLU A 372 -3.66 -30.99 15.73
CA GLU A 372 -2.98 -32.17 15.19
C GLU A 372 -2.47 -31.91 13.77
N THR A 373 -1.24 -32.36 13.51
CA THR A 373 -0.60 -32.25 12.20
C THR A 373 -1.10 -33.36 11.28
N MET A 374 -1.61 -32.99 10.12
CA MET A 374 -2.06 -33.90 9.08
C MET A 374 -0.87 -34.32 8.19
N GLU A 375 -0.98 -35.45 7.49
CA GLU A 375 0.04 -35.88 6.52
C GLU A 375 0.29 -34.83 5.44
N MET A 376 -0.78 -34.23 4.92
CA MET A 376 -0.71 -33.15 3.92
C MET A 376 -0.01 -31.90 4.44
N ASP A 377 -0.10 -31.61 5.74
CA ASP A 377 0.67 -30.50 6.34
C ASP A 377 2.16 -30.77 6.19
N LEU A 378 2.61 -32.01 6.39
CA LEU A 378 4.03 -32.37 6.29
C LEU A 378 4.52 -32.27 4.84
N ILE A 379 3.75 -32.79 3.88
CA ILE A 379 4.06 -32.75 2.44
C ILE A 379 4.27 -31.30 1.97
N PHE A 380 3.45 -30.38 2.47
CA PHE A 380 3.42 -28.98 2.03
C PHE A 380 4.03 -28.02 3.05
N SER A 381 4.65 -28.49 4.13
CA SER A 381 5.07 -27.62 5.25
C SER A 381 6.16 -26.61 4.90
N ARG A 382 7.02 -26.93 3.92
CA ARG A 382 8.17 -26.07 3.56
C ARG A 382 8.58 -26.29 2.11
N GLY A 383 8.79 -25.20 1.37
CA GLY A 383 9.31 -25.22 -0.01
C GLY A 383 10.79 -25.55 -0.11
N ILE A 384 11.29 -25.56 -1.35
CA ILE A 384 12.70 -25.75 -1.69
C ILE A 384 13.37 -24.42 -2.05
N ASP A 385 14.62 -24.24 -1.63
CA ASP A 385 15.55 -23.26 -2.22
C ASP A 385 16.92 -23.92 -2.43
N PRO A 386 17.11 -24.64 -3.55
CA PRO A 386 18.37 -25.32 -3.83
C PRO A 386 19.48 -24.32 -4.16
N CYS A 387 20.74 -24.69 -3.89
CA CYS A 387 21.88 -23.96 -4.41
C CYS A 387 21.80 -23.92 -5.94
N VAL A 388 21.91 -22.72 -6.53
CA VAL A 388 21.79 -22.54 -7.99
C VAL A 388 22.91 -23.27 -8.73
N LEU A 389 24.11 -23.29 -8.15
CA LEU A 389 25.30 -23.91 -8.74
C LEU A 389 25.36 -25.42 -8.52
N ASP A 390 24.74 -25.91 -7.45
CA ASP A 390 24.61 -27.34 -7.14
C ASP A 390 23.20 -27.64 -6.60
N PRO A 391 22.21 -27.90 -7.49
CA PRO A 391 20.82 -28.12 -7.09
C PRO A 391 20.60 -29.38 -6.22
N SER A 392 21.63 -30.22 -6.02
CA SER A 392 21.56 -31.34 -5.06
C SER A 392 21.67 -30.88 -3.60
N GLN A 393 22.18 -29.67 -3.36
CA GLN A 393 22.26 -29.04 -2.05
C GLN A 393 21.07 -28.10 -1.85
N CYS A 394 20.37 -28.25 -0.73
CA CYS A 394 19.20 -27.46 -0.38
C CYS A 394 19.09 -27.41 1.16
N HIS A 395 18.48 -26.35 1.69
CA HIS A 395 18.18 -26.25 3.12
C HIS A 395 17.24 -27.38 3.57
N ARG A 396 17.15 -27.58 4.89
CA ARG A 396 16.33 -28.65 5.45
C ARG A 396 14.86 -28.44 5.09
N HIS A 397 14.32 -29.33 4.28
CA HIS A 397 12.92 -29.39 3.89
C HIS A 397 12.37 -30.82 3.98
N PRO A 398 11.04 -31.01 4.00
CA PRO A 398 10.44 -32.31 3.75
C PRO A 398 10.95 -32.91 2.43
N LYS A 399 11.16 -34.23 2.39
CA LYS A 399 11.45 -34.89 1.12
C LYS A 399 10.21 -34.81 0.22
N PRO A 400 10.36 -34.50 -1.07
CA PRO A 400 9.24 -34.59 -2.00
C PRO A 400 8.61 -35.99 -1.93
N PRO A 401 7.27 -36.10 -1.99
CA PRO A 401 6.64 -37.40 -1.99
C PRO A 401 7.02 -38.15 -3.29
N PRO A 402 6.99 -39.49 -3.29
CA PRO A 402 7.26 -40.28 -4.50
C PRO A 402 6.29 -39.95 -5.62
N GLU A 403 5.05 -39.59 -5.26
CA GLU A 403 4.01 -39.11 -6.16
C GLU A 403 3.28 -37.94 -5.48
N TRP A 404 2.98 -36.88 -6.23
CA TRP A 404 2.24 -35.74 -5.69
C TRP A 404 0.76 -36.11 -5.47
N PRO A 405 0.10 -35.60 -4.41
CA PRO A 405 -1.33 -35.79 -4.23
C PRO A 405 -2.13 -35.26 -5.44
N SER A 406 -3.29 -35.88 -5.72
CA SER A 406 -4.13 -35.44 -6.82
C SER A 406 -4.66 -34.02 -6.60
N LYS A 407 -5.00 -33.31 -7.69
CA LYS A 407 -5.60 -31.97 -7.61
C LYS A 407 -6.82 -31.95 -6.70
N GLU A 408 -7.69 -32.94 -6.81
CA GLU A 408 -8.92 -33.08 -6.01
C GLU A 408 -8.59 -33.24 -4.52
N SER A 409 -7.56 -34.03 -4.19
CA SER A 409 -7.13 -34.25 -2.82
C SER A 409 -6.52 -32.99 -2.21
N ILE A 410 -5.74 -32.22 -2.98
CA ILE A 410 -5.18 -30.94 -2.54
C ILE A 410 -6.31 -29.93 -2.34
N CYS A 411 -7.28 -29.82 -3.26
CA CYS A 411 -8.41 -28.91 -3.08
C CYS A 411 -9.22 -29.25 -1.83
N ALA A 412 -9.53 -30.53 -1.59
CA ALA A 412 -10.24 -30.95 -0.38
C ALA A 412 -9.47 -30.59 0.91
N TYR A 413 -8.16 -30.81 0.91
CA TYR A 413 -7.28 -30.40 2.02
C TYR A 413 -7.30 -28.88 2.23
N VAL A 414 -7.19 -28.10 1.15
CA VAL A 414 -7.22 -26.62 1.22
C VAL A 414 -8.56 -26.13 1.76
N ASP A 415 -9.68 -26.69 1.32
CA ASP A 415 -11.02 -26.32 1.80
C ASP A 415 -11.19 -26.61 3.29
N GLU A 416 -10.70 -27.76 3.76
CA GLU A 416 -10.69 -28.12 5.19
C GLU A 416 -9.84 -27.12 6.00
N VAL A 417 -8.61 -26.85 5.58
CA VAL A 417 -7.71 -25.92 6.25
C VAL A 417 -8.29 -24.51 6.32
N ARG A 418 -8.78 -23.98 5.19
CA ARG A 418 -9.38 -22.64 5.12
C ARG A 418 -10.59 -22.55 6.05
N SER A 419 -11.42 -23.59 6.12
CA SER A 419 -12.55 -23.65 7.05
C SER A 419 -12.11 -23.59 8.52
N MET A 420 -11.09 -24.36 8.90
CA MET A 420 -10.53 -24.33 10.27
C MET A 420 -9.96 -22.95 10.62
N VAL A 421 -9.24 -22.33 9.69
CA VAL A 421 -8.63 -21.00 9.87
C VAL A 421 -9.70 -19.93 10.03
N LEU A 422 -10.72 -19.92 9.17
CA LEU A 422 -11.83 -18.98 9.26
C LEU A 422 -12.58 -19.10 10.59
N GLU A 423 -12.83 -20.32 11.06
CA GLU A 423 -13.49 -20.56 12.34
C GLU A 423 -12.67 -19.98 13.50
N ALA A 424 -11.36 -20.23 13.53
CA ALA A 424 -10.46 -19.72 14.57
C ALA A 424 -10.37 -18.19 14.58
N VAL A 425 -10.31 -17.57 13.40
CA VAL A 425 -10.27 -16.10 13.24
C VAL A 425 -11.61 -15.48 13.67
N LYS A 426 -12.75 -16.04 13.26
CA LYS A 426 -14.09 -15.57 13.68
C LYS A 426 -14.28 -15.64 15.20
N MET A 427 -13.70 -16.64 15.85
CA MET A 427 -13.72 -16.78 17.30
C MET A 427 -12.77 -15.82 18.04
N GLY A 428 -12.03 -14.95 17.32
CA GLY A 428 -11.09 -14.01 17.90
C GLY A 428 -9.86 -14.68 18.55
N ARG A 429 -9.53 -15.91 18.14
CA ARG A 429 -8.42 -16.68 18.74
C ARG A 429 -7.05 -16.34 18.14
N ILE A 430 -7.04 -15.64 17.00
CA ILE A 430 -5.83 -15.35 16.23
C ILE A 430 -5.52 -13.84 16.29
N PRO A 431 -4.37 -13.43 16.83
CA PRO A 431 -3.95 -12.03 16.80
C PRO A 431 -3.75 -11.52 15.36
N MET A 432 -4.10 -10.25 15.11
CA MET A 432 -3.94 -9.63 13.78
C MET A 432 -2.51 -9.68 13.23
N ARG A 433 -1.48 -9.59 14.10
CA ARG A 433 -0.08 -9.75 13.68
C ARG A 433 0.17 -11.09 12.97
N LEU A 434 -0.42 -12.18 13.46
CA LEU A 434 -0.25 -13.50 12.82
C LEU A 434 -1.06 -13.61 11.52
N VAL A 435 -2.21 -12.94 11.44
CA VAL A 435 -2.97 -12.82 10.19
C VAL A 435 -2.14 -12.11 9.12
N HIS A 436 -1.51 -10.97 9.46
CA HIS A 436 -0.57 -10.28 8.56
C HIS A 436 0.56 -11.20 8.11
N PHE A 437 1.18 -11.94 9.03
CA PHE A 437 2.28 -12.85 8.75
C PHE A 437 1.93 -13.88 7.67
N VAL A 438 0.79 -14.57 7.78
CA VAL A 438 0.40 -15.59 6.80
C VAL A 438 -0.09 -14.98 5.48
N LEU A 439 -0.72 -13.80 5.53
CA LEU A 439 -1.11 -13.05 4.34
C LEU A 439 0.13 -12.67 3.54
N GLU A 440 1.13 -12.03 4.16
CA GLU A 440 2.36 -11.64 3.47
C GLU A 440 3.08 -12.85 2.87
N HIS A 441 3.14 -13.97 3.59
CA HIS A 441 3.70 -15.22 3.07
C HIS A 441 2.99 -15.70 1.79
N GLU A 442 1.67 -15.78 1.80
CA GLU A 442 0.91 -16.20 0.62
C GLU A 442 1.08 -15.21 -0.54
N ARG A 443 1.11 -13.89 -0.27
CA ARG A 443 1.39 -12.86 -1.28
C ARG A 443 2.79 -13.00 -1.92
N MET A 444 3.80 -13.40 -1.16
CA MET A 444 5.13 -13.72 -1.71
C MET A 444 5.08 -14.93 -2.66
N HIS A 445 4.29 -15.95 -2.30
CA HIS A 445 4.09 -17.10 -3.17
C HIS A 445 3.29 -16.75 -4.43
N GLN A 446 2.33 -15.83 -4.35
CA GLN A 446 1.63 -15.32 -5.53
C GLN A 446 2.60 -14.64 -6.51
N GLU A 447 3.56 -13.84 -6.03
CA GLU A 447 4.62 -13.30 -6.91
C GLU A 447 5.50 -14.42 -7.50
N THR A 448 5.81 -15.45 -6.70
CA THR A 448 6.55 -16.64 -7.16
C THR A 448 5.86 -17.35 -8.33
N LEU A 449 4.55 -17.54 -8.19
CA LEU A 449 3.71 -18.14 -9.22
C LEU A 449 3.72 -17.32 -10.51
N LYS A 450 3.82 -15.98 -10.44
CA LYS A 450 3.90 -15.12 -11.64
C LYS A 450 5.18 -15.33 -12.43
N TYR A 451 6.35 -15.41 -11.80
CA TYR A 451 7.57 -15.68 -12.59
C TYR A 451 7.63 -17.12 -13.11
N MET A 452 7.06 -18.10 -12.39
CA MET A 452 6.90 -19.46 -12.93
C MET A 452 6.01 -19.48 -14.18
N LEU A 453 4.90 -18.73 -14.17
CA LEU A 453 4.01 -18.61 -15.32
C LEU A 453 4.70 -17.93 -16.52
N ALA A 454 5.52 -16.90 -16.28
CA ALA A 454 6.32 -16.29 -17.35
C ALA A 454 7.29 -17.30 -18.00
N GLN A 455 7.90 -18.19 -17.20
CA GLN A 455 8.76 -19.25 -17.72
C GLN A 455 7.99 -20.33 -18.50
N GLN A 456 6.80 -20.72 -18.02
CA GLN A 456 5.94 -21.65 -18.76
C GLN A 456 5.58 -21.09 -20.13
N ARG A 457 5.17 -19.81 -20.17
CA ARG A 457 4.84 -19.13 -21.42
C ARG A 457 6.01 -19.07 -22.40
N ARG A 458 7.22 -18.80 -21.91
CA ARG A 458 8.44 -18.85 -22.72
C ARG A 458 8.64 -20.24 -23.34
N GLN A 459 8.58 -21.28 -22.52
CA GLN A 459 8.77 -22.67 -22.96
C GLN A 459 7.69 -23.11 -23.95
N ASP A 460 6.44 -22.70 -23.77
CA ASP A 460 5.33 -22.99 -24.69
C ASP A 460 5.51 -22.29 -26.03
N PHE A 461 5.98 -21.05 -26.02
CA PHE A 461 6.31 -20.30 -27.22
C PHE A 461 7.44 -20.97 -28.01
N GLU A 462 8.55 -21.32 -27.35
CA GLU A 462 9.70 -22.00 -27.97
C GLU A 462 9.29 -23.38 -28.54
N ARG A 463 8.44 -24.15 -27.83
CA ARG A 463 7.91 -25.44 -28.31
C ARG A 463 7.02 -25.28 -29.54
N THR A 464 6.05 -24.38 -29.49
CA THR A 464 5.13 -24.11 -30.60
C THR A 464 5.88 -23.69 -31.86
N TYR A 465 6.91 -22.85 -31.69
CA TYR A 465 7.75 -22.42 -32.79
C TYR A 465 8.59 -23.55 -33.38
N SER A 466 9.21 -24.36 -32.53
CA SER A 466 10.01 -25.52 -32.96
C SER A 466 9.17 -26.51 -33.78
N LEU A 467 7.93 -26.77 -33.37
CA LEU A 467 7.00 -27.64 -34.10
C LEU A 467 6.61 -27.07 -35.46
N ARG A 468 6.36 -25.75 -35.57
CA ARG A 468 6.05 -25.10 -36.85
C ARG A 468 7.21 -25.19 -37.84
N ASN A 469 8.45 -25.00 -37.36
CA ASN A 469 9.66 -25.12 -38.20
C ASN A 469 9.90 -26.56 -38.67
N LEU A 470 9.61 -27.57 -37.84
CA LEU A 470 9.68 -28.98 -38.23
C LEU A 470 8.62 -29.34 -39.28
N GLN A 471 7.40 -28.80 -39.16
CA GLN A 471 6.33 -29.01 -40.13
C GLN A 471 6.59 -28.29 -41.47
N SER A 472 7.18 -27.09 -41.46
CA SER A 472 7.58 -26.38 -42.69
C SER A 472 8.77 -27.02 -43.41
N ASN A 473 9.67 -27.69 -42.69
CA ASN A 473 10.78 -28.44 -43.29
C ASN A 473 10.37 -29.81 -43.89
N GLY A 474 9.13 -30.26 -43.65
CA GLY A 474 8.54 -31.46 -44.27
C GLY A 474 7.83 -31.20 -45.61
N GLN A 475 7.69 -29.94 -46.03
CA GLN A 475 7.20 -29.56 -47.35
C GLN A 475 8.24 -28.67 -48.04
N SER A 476 9.26 -29.29 -48.60
CA SER A 476 10.10 -28.64 -49.60
C SER A 476 9.26 -28.33 -50.84
N ASN A 477 8.79 -27.10 -50.95
CA ASN A 477 8.58 -26.45 -52.24
C ASN A 477 9.16 -25.05 -52.15
N GLY A 478 10.22 -24.82 -52.93
CA GLY A 478 10.94 -23.57 -53.00
C GLY A 478 10.02 -22.44 -53.43
N GLN A 479 9.68 -21.58 -52.48
CA GLN A 479 9.48 -20.16 -52.71
C GLN A 479 10.09 -19.42 -51.53
N GLU A 480 11.27 -18.85 -51.74
CA GLU A 480 11.73 -17.72 -50.96
C GLU A 480 10.69 -16.61 -51.10
N LYS A 481 9.72 -16.58 -50.18
CA LYS A 481 8.97 -15.35 -49.95
C LYS A 481 9.93 -14.38 -49.32
N GLN A 482 10.39 -13.41 -50.11
CA GLN A 482 10.91 -12.15 -49.59
C GLN A 482 9.96 -11.68 -48.50
N VAL A 483 10.41 -11.76 -47.25
CA VAL A 483 9.77 -11.07 -46.15
C VAL A 483 9.92 -9.60 -46.49
N GLY A 484 8.78 -8.96 -46.81
CA GLY A 484 8.74 -7.54 -47.09
C GLY A 484 9.43 -6.79 -45.96
N SER A 485 10.38 -5.93 -46.34
CA SER A 485 10.96 -4.90 -45.49
C SER A 485 9.83 -4.18 -44.75
N MET A 486 9.58 -4.55 -43.49
CA MET A 486 8.80 -3.71 -42.61
C MET A 486 9.65 -2.46 -42.39
N ASN A 487 9.21 -1.39 -43.05
CA ASN A 487 9.75 -0.04 -42.90
C ASN A 487 9.98 0.26 -41.41
N GLY A 488 11.18 0.76 -41.13
CA GLY A 488 11.65 1.06 -39.80
C GLY A 488 10.75 2.04 -39.08
N ASN A 489 9.96 1.53 -38.14
CA ASN A 489 9.69 2.29 -36.94
C ASN A 489 10.96 2.15 -36.09
N GLY A 490 11.72 3.26 -36.00
CA GLY A 490 12.92 3.33 -35.18
C GLY A 490 12.66 2.77 -33.78
N VAL A 491 13.67 2.12 -33.20
CA VAL A 491 13.61 1.74 -31.78
C VAL A 491 13.33 3.03 -31.01
N PRO A 492 12.25 3.11 -30.21
CA PRO A 492 11.99 4.30 -29.43
C PRO A 492 13.21 4.54 -28.52
N VAL A 493 13.95 5.61 -28.78
CA VAL A 493 15.13 5.98 -28.02
C VAL A 493 14.64 6.51 -26.68
N LYS A 494 15.07 5.88 -25.59
CA LYS A 494 14.92 6.45 -24.25
C LYS A 494 15.61 7.81 -24.24
N ASP A 495 14.90 8.86 -23.85
CA ASP A 495 15.55 10.15 -23.57
C ASP A 495 16.69 9.88 -22.60
N SER A 496 17.93 10.17 -23.00
CA SER A 496 19.14 9.93 -22.22
C SER A 496 19.09 10.82 -20.99
N THR A 497 18.42 10.37 -19.94
CA THR A 497 18.39 11.04 -18.65
C THR A 497 19.79 10.88 -18.06
N PRO A 498 20.47 12.00 -17.74
CA PRO A 498 21.87 11.95 -17.34
C PRO A 498 22.03 11.17 -16.04
N ASN A 499 23.22 10.59 -15.85
CA ASN A 499 23.56 9.99 -14.57
C ASN A 499 23.53 11.05 -13.46
N VAL A 500 23.11 10.65 -12.26
CA VAL A 500 22.92 11.52 -11.10
C VAL A 500 24.08 11.31 -10.13
N CYS A 501 24.71 12.41 -9.70
CA CYS A 501 25.68 12.37 -8.60
C CYS A 501 24.95 12.43 -7.25
N VAL A 502 25.02 11.36 -6.48
CA VAL A 502 24.47 11.26 -5.13
C VAL A 502 25.58 11.53 -4.12
N LEU A 503 25.37 12.51 -3.25
CA LEU A 503 26.36 12.94 -2.26
C LEU A 503 26.39 12.00 -1.04
N PRO A 504 27.52 11.92 -0.32
CA PRO A 504 27.60 11.27 0.99
C PRO A 504 26.51 11.77 1.94
N GLY A 505 26.14 10.95 2.91
CA GLY A 505 25.21 11.39 3.94
C GLY A 505 24.65 10.27 4.79
N GLU A 506 23.93 10.68 5.83
CA GLU A 506 23.21 9.80 6.73
C GLU A 506 22.03 9.15 6.01
N ILE A 507 21.75 7.92 6.41
CA ILE A 507 20.61 7.13 5.98
C ILE A 507 20.11 6.30 7.17
N THR A 508 18.84 5.92 7.08
CA THR A 508 18.24 4.95 7.98
C THR A 508 17.79 3.75 7.15
N MET A 509 18.10 2.55 7.61
CA MET A 509 17.68 1.27 7.04
C MET A 509 16.94 0.45 8.08
N GLY A 510 16.15 -0.52 7.62
CA GLY A 510 15.30 -1.31 8.50
C GLY A 510 14.13 -0.50 9.08
N ALA A 511 13.51 -1.05 10.11
CA ALA A 511 12.36 -0.46 10.80
C ALA A 511 12.31 -0.89 12.26
N ASP A 512 11.65 -0.11 13.10
CA ASP A 512 11.29 -0.48 14.47
C ASP A 512 9.94 -1.21 14.50
N LYS A 513 9.69 -1.99 15.56
CA LYS A 513 8.41 -2.65 15.78
C LYS A 513 7.24 -1.67 15.87
N SER A 514 7.49 -0.40 16.20
CA SER A 514 6.47 0.65 16.15
C SER A 514 6.01 1.01 14.73
N ASP A 515 6.84 0.75 13.71
CA ASP A 515 6.64 1.28 12.36
C ASP A 515 5.63 0.46 11.55
N SER A 516 5.43 -0.81 11.92
CA SER A 516 4.46 -1.70 11.28
C SER A 516 3.96 -2.79 12.24
N ILE A 517 2.71 -3.20 12.02
CA ILE A 517 2.02 -4.31 12.69
C ILE A 517 2.82 -5.61 12.57
N PHE A 518 3.43 -5.80 11.41
CA PHE A 518 4.22 -6.95 11.07
C PHE A 518 5.42 -6.51 10.23
N LEU A 519 6.57 -7.04 10.62
CA LEU A 519 7.86 -6.90 9.95
C LEU A 519 8.46 -8.29 9.90
N TRP A 520 9.12 -8.62 8.78
CA TRP A 520 9.98 -9.79 8.76
C TRP A 520 11.20 -9.51 9.64
N ASP A 521 11.73 -10.56 10.26
CA ASP A 521 12.87 -10.44 11.17
C ASP A 521 14.08 -9.75 10.54
N ASN A 522 14.35 -9.98 9.25
CA ASN A 522 15.49 -9.39 8.53
C ASN A 522 15.40 -7.88 8.32
N GLU A 523 14.26 -7.29 8.58
CA GLU A 523 14.01 -5.85 8.43
C GLU A 523 14.28 -5.08 9.72
N MET A 524 14.55 -5.79 10.80
CA MET A 524 14.79 -5.24 12.13
C MET A 524 16.23 -5.54 12.59
N PRO A 525 16.78 -4.72 13.51
CA PRO A 525 16.21 -3.45 13.97
C PRO A 525 16.39 -2.31 12.95
N LEU A 526 15.88 -1.12 13.28
CA LEU A 526 16.23 0.12 12.61
C LEU A 526 17.72 0.41 12.80
N VAL A 527 18.41 0.74 11.71
CA VAL A 527 19.85 0.99 11.66
C VAL A 527 20.12 2.35 11.04
N GLU A 528 20.71 3.24 11.83
CA GLU A 528 21.28 4.50 11.33
C GLU A 528 22.71 4.25 10.84
N THR A 529 23.03 4.72 9.63
CA THR A 529 24.37 4.58 9.06
C THR A 529 24.69 5.72 8.09
N PHE A 530 25.89 5.70 7.50
CA PHE A 530 26.41 6.78 6.67
C PHE A 530 27.04 6.26 5.38
N VAL A 531 26.58 6.78 4.23
CA VAL A 531 27.24 6.55 2.93
C VAL A 531 28.45 7.47 2.84
N THR A 532 29.64 6.89 2.85
CA THR A 532 30.90 7.64 3.05
C THR A 532 31.46 8.34 1.80
N LYS A 533 31.04 7.94 0.61
CA LYS A 533 31.56 8.45 -0.67
C LYS A 533 30.43 8.87 -1.58
N ALA A 534 30.68 9.91 -2.38
CA ALA A 534 29.79 10.25 -3.48
C ALA A 534 29.85 9.13 -4.53
N PHE A 535 28.74 8.89 -5.19
CA PHE A 535 28.66 7.97 -6.31
C PHE A 535 27.75 8.54 -7.39
N VAL A 536 28.02 8.16 -8.63
CA VAL A 536 27.17 8.47 -9.77
C VAL A 536 26.32 7.24 -10.05
N VAL A 537 25.02 7.43 -10.26
CA VAL A 537 24.05 6.35 -10.56
C VAL A 537 23.18 6.73 -11.74
N SER A 538 22.80 5.75 -12.57
CA SER A 538 21.85 5.98 -13.66
C SER A 538 20.47 6.38 -13.13
N ALA A 539 19.92 7.47 -13.67
CA ALA A 539 18.60 8.00 -13.30
C ALA A 539 17.47 7.01 -13.55
N GLN A 540 17.63 6.14 -14.56
CA GLN A 540 16.69 5.09 -14.97
C GLN A 540 17.40 3.72 -14.91
N PRO A 541 16.66 2.61 -14.70
CA PRO A 541 17.24 1.27 -14.73
C PRO A 541 17.68 0.90 -16.15
N VAL A 542 18.54 -0.11 -16.24
CA VAL A 542 18.98 -0.63 -17.54
C VAL A 542 17.78 -1.18 -18.30
N SER A 543 17.56 -0.69 -19.52
CA SER A 543 16.43 -1.07 -20.36
C SER A 543 16.68 -2.35 -21.14
N ILE A 544 15.61 -2.91 -21.71
CA ILE A 544 15.68 -4.03 -22.65
C ILE A 544 16.52 -3.67 -23.88
N SER A 545 16.41 -2.44 -24.42
CA SER A 545 17.22 -1.99 -25.56
C SER A 545 18.70 -1.88 -25.22
N GLU A 546 19.05 -1.28 -24.09
CA GLU A 546 20.43 -1.16 -23.60
C GLU A 546 21.05 -2.56 -23.37
N TYR A 547 20.31 -3.48 -22.73
CA TYR A 547 20.78 -4.85 -22.52
C TYR A 547 20.84 -5.68 -23.81
N MET A 548 20.01 -5.36 -24.81
CA MET A 548 20.06 -6.00 -26.13
C MET A 548 21.40 -5.72 -26.83
N GLU A 549 22.00 -4.53 -26.63
CA GLU A 549 23.33 -4.21 -27.17
C GLU A 549 24.40 -5.10 -26.55
N PHE A 550 24.35 -5.31 -25.23
CA PHE A 550 25.22 -6.26 -24.53
C PHE A 550 25.09 -7.70 -25.06
N VAL A 551 23.86 -8.17 -25.28
CA VAL A 551 23.59 -9.48 -25.87
C VAL A 551 24.18 -9.58 -27.29
N LYS A 552 23.94 -8.58 -28.15
CA LYS A 552 24.44 -8.55 -29.53
C LYS A 552 25.96 -8.43 -29.62
N ALA A 553 26.60 -7.80 -28.64
CA ALA A 553 28.05 -7.68 -28.53
C ALA A 553 28.72 -8.99 -28.04
N GLY A 554 27.95 -10.05 -27.77
CA GLY A 554 28.48 -11.32 -27.28
C GLY A 554 28.84 -11.27 -25.78
N GLY A 555 28.12 -10.49 -24.99
CA GLY A 555 28.41 -10.29 -23.56
C GLY A 555 28.46 -11.57 -22.72
N TYR A 556 27.72 -12.62 -23.11
CA TYR A 556 27.72 -13.94 -22.43
C TYR A 556 28.94 -14.79 -22.78
N GLU A 557 29.66 -14.45 -23.85
CA GLU A 557 30.80 -15.19 -24.38
C GLU A 557 32.15 -14.63 -23.89
N VAL A 558 32.16 -13.40 -23.36
CA VAL A 558 33.38 -12.69 -22.99
C VAL A 558 33.77 -12.95 -21.54
N LYS A 559 34.69 -13.92 -21.31
CA LYS A 559 35.10 -14.40 -19.96
C LYS A 559 35.43 -13.30 -18.95
N HIS A 560 36.14 -12.24 -19.33
CA HIS A 560 36.61 -11.22 -18.38
C HIS A 560 35.49 -10.33 -17.78
N LEU A 561 34.28 -10.40 -18.32
CA LEU A 561 33.12 -9.71 -17.77
C LEU A 561 32.51 -10.46 -16.58
N TRP A 562 32.87 -11.72 -16.37
CA TRP A 562 32.22 -12.61 -15.41
C TRP A 562 33.22 -13.07 -14.35
N GLU A 563 32.72 -13.40 -13.16
CA GLU A 563 33.49 -14.22 -12.24
C GLU A 563 33.60 -15.64 -12.80
N GLU A 564 34.65 -16.39 -12.47
CA GLU A 564 34.93 -17.69 -13.10
C GLU A 564 33.78 -18.71 -12.91
N VAL A 565 33.19 -18.74 -11.71
CA VAL A 565 32.05 -19.60 -11.40
C VAL A 565 30.80 -19.19 -12.19
N ASP A 566 30.56 -17.88 -12.34
CA ASP A 566 29.42 -17.36 -13.09
C ASP A 566 29.60 -17.63 -14.59
N PHE A 567 30.78 -17.40 -15.14
CA PHE A 567 31.07 -17.71 -16.55
C PHE A 567 30.85 -19.20 -16.85
N SER A 568 31.20 -20.06 -15.90
CA SER A 568 31.00 -21.50 -16.02
C SER A 568 29.53 -21.86 -16.03
N TYR A 569 28.73 -21.27 -15.14
CA TYR A 569 27.28 -21.46 -15.09
C TYR A 569 26.56 -20.89 -16.33
N PHE A 570 26.93 -19.68 -16.76
CA PHE A 570 26.26 -18.98 -17.87
C PHE A 570 26.72 -19.42 -19.27
N ARG A 571 27.70 -20.33 -19.37
CA ARG A 571 28.23 -20.83 -20.65
C ARG A 571 27.18 -21.49 -21.54
N GLU A 572 26.06 -21.95 -20.97
CA GLU A 572 24.94 -22.55 -21.71
C GLU A 572 23.83 -21.54 -22.07
N TYR A 573 23.91 -20.31 -21.58
CA TYR A 573 22.91 -19.27 -21.80
C TYR A 573 23.44 -18.16 -22.70
N ARG A 574 22.53 -17.48 -23.42
CA ARG A 574 22.86 -16.41 -24.37
C ARG A 574 21.95 -15.19 -24.27
N ARG A 575 21.05 -15.19 -23.30
CA ARG A 575 19.97 -14.20 -23.14
C ARG A 575 19.34 -14.34 -21.76
N PRO A 576 18.66 -13.30 -21.24
CA PRO A 576 17.90 -13.36 -20.00
C PRO A 576 16.85 -14.47 -19.98
N ALA A 577 16.45 -14.90 -18.78
CA ALA A 577 15.58 -16.07 -18.60
C ALA A 577 14.18 -15.91 -19.18
N THR A 578 13.68 -14.68 -19.35
CA THR A 578 12.34 -14.38 -19.91
C THR A 578 12.38 -14.11 -21.41
N TRP A 579 13.53 -14.32 -22.07
CA TRP A 579 13.70 -14.02 -23.50
C TRP A 579 13.71 -15.30 -24.34
N SER A 580 13.02 -15.26 -25.47
CA SER A 580 13.17 -16.25 -26.55
C SER A 580 13.85 -15.61 -27.75
N TYR A 581 14.51 -16.44 -28.56
CA TYR A 581 14.98 -16.06 -29.89
C TYR A 581 14.26 -16.92 -30.93
N ALA A 582 13.47 -16.30 -31.79
CA ALA A 582 12.67 -16.96 -32.82
C ALA A 582 12.56 -16.05 -34.07
N ASN A 583 12.43 -16.62 -35.26
CA ASN A 583 12.35 -15.85 -36.53
C ASN A 583 13.49 -14.83 -36.73
N GLY A 584 14.67 -15.09 -36.18
CA GLY A 584 15.80 -14.16 -36.30
C GLY A 584 15.71 -12.93 -35.37
N ASP A 585 14.78 -12.89 -34.42
CA ASP A 585 14.64 -11.77 -33.47
C ASP A 585 14.23 -12.25 -32.06
N TYR A 586 14.15 -11.30 -31.11
CA TYR A 586 13.90 -11.57 -29.69
C TYR A 586 12.46 -11.27 -29.26
N TYR A 587 11.96 -12.11 -28.36
CA TYR A 587 10.64 -11.98 -27.74
C TYR A 587 10.76 -12.03 -26.23
N ILE A 588 9.96 -11.23 -25.54
CA ILE A 588 9.97 -11.06 -24.10
C ILE A 588 8.68 -11.63 -23.52
N HIS A 589 8.79 -12.44 -22.48
CA HIS A 589 7.68 -13.16 -21.88
C HIS A 589 7.35 -12.60 -20.49
N GLU A 590 6.15 -12.05 -20.36
CA GLU A 590 5.48 -11.69 -19.11
C GLU A 590 4.47 -12.79 -18.76
N PRO A 591 3.96 -12.88 -17.52
CA PRO A 591 3.00 -13.92 -17.11
C PRO A 591 1.76 -13.97 -18.03
N GLY A 592 1.23 -12.80 -18.43
CA GLY A 592 0.03 -12.70 -19.24
C GLY A 592 0.25 -12.62 -20.75
N ILE A 593 1.46 -12.29 -21.22
CA ILE A 593 1.66 -11.88 -22.62
C ILE A 593 3.09 -12.12 -23.11
N THR A 594 3.23 -12.38 -24.41
CA THR A 594 4.51 -12.37 -25.12
C THR A 594 4.54 -11.15 -26.03
N LYS A 595 5.62 -10.37 -25.97
CA LYS A 595 5.80 -9.16 -26.79
C LYS A 595 7.09 -9.26 -27.59
N HIS A 596 7.12 -8.65 -28.77
CA HIS A 596 8.37 -8.44 -29.50
C HIS A 596 9.23 -7.44 -28.72
N TRP A 597 10.55 -7.64 -28.62
CA TRP A 597 11.40 -6.81 -27.74
C TRP A 597 11.31 -5.29 -28.03
N ARG A 598 11.15 -4.91 -29.31
CA ARG A 598 10.97 -3.51 -29.73
C ARG A 598 9.75 -2.83 -29.10
N GLU A 599 8.68 -3.58 -28.80
CA GLU A 599 7.46 -3.04 -28.17
C GLU A 599 7.69 -2.63 -26.71
N VAL A 600 8.71 -3.23 -26.08
CA VAL A 600 9.06 -3.02 -24.67
C VAL A 600 10.49 -2.53 -24.48
N ALA A 601 11.09 -1.96 -25.53
CA ALA A 601 12.51 -1.58 -25.56
C ALA A 601 12.95 -0.70 -24.37
N ASN A 602 12.06 0.19 -23.92
CA ASN A 602 12.35 1.14 -22.83
C ASN A 602 12.01 0.61 -21.43
N GLN A 603 11.43 -0.59 -21.31
CA GLN A 603 11.16 -1.20 -20.03
C GLN A 603 12.45 -1.72 -19.39
N PRO A 604 12.50 -1.84 -18.05
CA PRO A 604 13.64 -2.45 -17.36
C PRO A 604 13.88 -3.88 -17.82
N VAL A 605 15.15 -4.26 -18.00
CA VAL A 605 15.51 -5.66 -18.21
C VAL A 605 15.48 -6.43 -16.88
N TYR A 606 15.02 -7.69 -16.91
CA TYR A 606 15.08 -8.58 -15.75
C TYR A 606 16.17 -9.64 -15.90
N VAL A 607 17.12 -9.69 -14.96
CA VAL A 607 18.31 -10.53 -15.00
C VAL A 607 18.74 -10.95 -13.59
N SER A 608 19.66 -11.92 -13.48
CA SER A 608 20.38 -12.23 -12.23
C SER A 608 21.40 -11.14 -11.85
N LEU A 609 21.89 -11.18 -10.61
CA LEU A 609 22.97 -10.28 -10.17
C LEU A 609 24.26 -10.51 -10.96
N ALA A 610 24.58 -11.77 -11.31
CA ALA A 610 25.75 -12.09 -12.12
C ALA A 610 25.68 -11.44 -13.52
N GLU A 611 24.55 -11.57 -14.21
CA GLU A 611 24.26 -10.92 -15.49
C GLU A 611 24.34 -9.38 -15.37
N ALA A 612 23.73 -8.81 -14.33
CA ALA A 612 23.76 -7.37 -14.07
C ALA A 612 25.20 -6.84 -13.90
N GLN A 613 26.04 -7.55 -13.15
CA GLN A 613 27.44 -7.15 -12.95
C GLN A 613 28.29 -7.32 -14.20
N ALA A 614 28.06 -8.36 -15.00
CA ALA A 614 28.73 -8.53 -16.29
C ALA A 614 28.39 -7.39 -17.26
N TYR A 615 27.12 -6.99 -17.31
CA TYR A 615 26.69 -5.80 -18.05
C TYR A 615 27.39 -4.53 -17.54
N CYS A 616 27.42 -4.31 -16.22
CA CYS A 616 28.05 -3.12 -15.63
C CYS A 616 29.54 -3.03 -16.00
N LYS A 617 30.27 -4.15 -15.98
CA LYS A 617 31.67 -4.23 -16.43
C LYS A 617 31.79 -3.87 -17.92
N TRP A 618 30.93 -4.42 -18.77
CA TRP A 618 30.91 -4.15 -20.22
C TRP A 618 30.62 -2.69 -20.55
N ALA A 619 29.67 -2.07 -19.84
CA ALA A 619 29.21 -0.71 -20.11
C ALA A 619 30.22 0.40 -19.72
N GLY A 620 31.35 0.07 -19.11
CA GLY A 620 32.38 1.04 -18.73
C GLY A 620 32.94 0.88 -17.31
N ASP A 621 33.04 -0.38 -16.84
CA ASP A 621 33.51 -0.73 -15.49
C ASP A 621 32.66 -0.08 -14.38
N PHE A 622 31.35 -0.13 -14.56
CA PHE A 622 30.36 0.20 -13.54
C PHE A 622 30.16 -0.98 -12.58
N ARG A 623 29.36 -0.75 -11.54
CA ARG A 623 28.87 -1.76 -10.60
C ARG A 623 27.39 -1.50 -10.27
N VAL A 624 26.75 -2.43 -9.57
CA VAL A 624 25.46 -2.18 -8.92
C VAL A 624 25.65 -1.50 -7.56
N MET A 625 24.61 -0.85 -7.05
CA MET A 625 24.63 -0.16 -5.75
C MET A 625 24.78 -1.14 -4.58
N THR A 626 25.26 -0.68 -3.44
CA THR A 626 25.04 -1.34 -2.15
C THR A 626 23.61 -1.04 -1.63
N GLU A 627 23.13 -1.77 -0.62
CA GLU A 627 21.85 -1.48 0.03
C GLU A 627 21.87 -0.08 0.64
N GLN A 628 22.98 0.33 1.24
CA GLN A 628 23.17 1.69 1.77
C GLN A 628 23.06 2.75 0.67
N GLU A 629 23.73 2.54 -0.46
CA GLU A 629 23.66 3.48 -1.59
C GLU A 629 22.26 3.54 -2.20
N TYR A 630 21.52 2.42 -2.26
CA TYR A 630 20.11 2.42 -2.66
C TYR A 630 19.28 3.32 -1.74
N HIS A 631 19.38 3.14 -0.42
CA HIS A 631 18.67 3.99 0.56
C HIS A 631 19.07 5.47 0.46
N ARG A 632 20.33 5.75 0.13
CA ARG A 632 20.79 7.13 -0.11
C ARG A 632 20.18 7.71 -1.39
N ALA A 633 20.10 6.92 -2.45
CA ALA A 633 19.50 7.31 -3.72
C ALA A 633 17.97 7.50 -3.63
N LEU A 634 17.29 6.84 -2.68
CA LEU A 634 15.84 7.04 -2.46
C LEU A 634 15.46 8.49 -2.14
N LEU A 635 16.38 9.30 -1.58
CA LEU A 635 16.14 10.71 -1.29
C LEU A 635 15.99 11.57 -2.57
N GLU A 636 16.50 11.05 -3.69
CA GLU A 636 16.46 11.61 -5.03
C GLU A 636 15.37 10.99 -5.92
N ASP A 637 14.65 9.97 -5.42
CA ASP A 637 13.60 9.25 -6.15
C ASP A 637 12.42 10.18 -6.49
N GLY A 638 11.94 10.10 -7.72
CA GLY A 638 10.92 10.99 -8.27
C GLY A 638 11.39 12.41 -8.59
N LYS A 639 12.66 12.76 -8.30
CA LYS A 639 13.24 14.09 -8.57
C LYS A 639 14.29 14.02 -9.66
N THR A 640 15.32 13.21 -9.44
CA THR A 640 16.46 13.06 -10.34
C THR A 640 16.77 11.60 -10.65
N VAL A 641 16.46 10.68 -9.73
CA VAL A 641 16.39 9.24 -9.97
C VAL A 641 14.91 8.84 -10.02
N PHE A 642 14.56 7.85 -10.83
CA PHE A 642 13.16 7.46 -11.02
C PHE A 642 12.99 5.96 -11.00
N GLY A 643 11.92 5.49 -10.35
CA GLY A 643 11.53 4.09 -10.31
C GLY A 643 12.46 3.24 -9.47
N LEU A 644 12.93 3.73 -8.31
CA LEU A 644 13.66 2.88 -7.36
C LEU A 644 12.72 1.92 -6.63
N ARG A 645 11.49 2.38 -6.31
CA ARG A 645 10.51 1.60 -5.55
C ARG A 645 9.67 0.65 -6.38
N ASP A 646 9.62 0.82 -7.70
CA ASP A 646 8.73 0.08 -8.59
C ASP A 646 9.44 -0.44 -9.86
N GLY A 647 8.68 -1.12 -10.73
CA GLY A 647 9.15 -1.58 -12.04
C GLY A 647 10.10 -2.78 -12.02
N GLY A 648 10.35 -3.39 -10.86
CA GLY A 648 11.23 -4.53 -10.67
C GLY A 648 11.97 -4.46 -9.33
N TRP A 649 12.37 -5.61 -8.80
CA TRP A 649 13.30 -5.65 -7.66
C TRP A 649 14.68 -5.14 -8.09
N GLU A 650 15.23 -4.16 -7.40
CA GLU A 650 16.53 -3.58 -7.72
C GLU A 650 17.64 -4.38 -7.03
N TRP A 651 18.51 -5.03 -7.82
CA TRP A 651 19.68 -5.73 -7.30
C TRP A 651 20.64 -4.81 -6.55
N THR A 652 21.09 -5.24 -5.38
CA THR A 652 22.22 -4.65 -4.69
C THR A 652 23.41 -5.61 -4.66
N SER A 653 24.61 -5.07 -4.42
CA SER A 653 25.83 -5.83 -4.16
C SER A 653 25.97 -6.28 -2.70
N THR A 654 24.96 -6.02 -1.86
CA THR A 654 25.01 -6.32 -0.42
C THR A 654 24.56 -7.75 -0.17
N ALA A 655 25.44 -8.56 0.43
CA ALA A 655 25.10 -9.90 0.86
C ALA A 655 23.98 -9.86 1.91
N PHE A 656 23.01 -10.76 1.79
CA PHE A 656 21.88 -10.85 2.71
C PHE A 656 22.36 -11.37 4.06
N ARG A 657 22.23 -10.52 5.08
CA ARG A 657 22.61 -10.77 6.48
C ARG A 657 21.67 -10.01 7.40
N GLY A 658 21.52 -10.51 8.62
CA GLY A 658 20.84 -9.78 9.69
C GLY A 658 21.54 -8.45 9.98
N PHE A 659 20.76 -7.42 10.28
CA PHE A 659 21.30 -6.15 10.77
C PHE A 659 22.00 -6.33 12.12
N PRO A 660 22.90 -5.40 12.52
CA PRO A 660 23.44 -5.41 13.88
C PRO A 660 22.29 -5.39 14.91
N GLY A 661 22.25 -6.40 15.78
CA GLY A 661 21.13 -6.59 16.72
C GLY A 661 19.95 -7.41 16.17
N PHE A 662 20.10 -8.06 15.01
CA PHE A 662 19.10 -8.96 14.45
C PHE A 662 18.72 -10.08 15.44
N GLU A 663 17.42 -10.33 15.53
CA GLU A 663 16.84 -11.46 16.25
C GLU A 663 15.85 -12.18 15.33
N ALA A 664 16.03 -13.49 15.16
CA ALA A 664 15.14 -14.30 14.34
C ALA A 664 13.72 -14.35 14.96
N MET A 665 12.69 -14.28 14.12
CA MET A 665 11.32 -14.30 14.62
C MET A 665 10.97 -15.66 15.23
N PRO A 666 10.30 -15.72 16.40
CA PRO A 666 10.04 -16.97 17.08
C PRO A 666 9.11 -17.90 16.31
N GLU A 667 8.20 -17.36 15.50
CA GLU A 667 7.21 -18.13 14.74
C GLU A 667 7.82 -18.82 13.49
N TYR A 668 8.96 -18.34 12.99
CA TYR A 668 9.63 -18.89 11.82
C TYR A 668 11.13 -18.54 11.78
N LYS A 669 11.89 -19.15 12.68
CA LYS A 669 13.31 -18.81 12.90
C LYS A 669 14.19 -19.01 11.67
N GLU A 670 13.83 -19.99 10.85
CA GLU A 670 14.55 -20.37 9.64
C GLU A 670 14.24 -19.46 8.44
N TYR A 671 13.28 -18.53 8.55
CA TYR A 671 12.84 -17.69 7.43
C TYR A 671 13.98 -16.88 6.81
N SER A 672 14.80 -16.24 7.64
CA SER A 672 15.94 -15.42 7.17
C SER A 672 17.29 -16.08 7.42
N VAL A 673 17.44 -16.74 8.57
CA VAL A 673 18.75 -17.24 9.06
C VAL A 673 19.38 -18.25 8.08
N ASP A 674 18.56 -19.11 7.49
CA ASP A 674 19.03 -20.12 6.54
C ASP A 674 19.72 -19.49 5.31
N PHE A 675 19.38 -18.24 4.98
CA PHE A 675 19.89 -17.52 3.81
C PHE A 675 21.03 -16.54 4.14
N PHE A 676 21.51 -16.50 5.38
CA PHE A 676 22.72 -15.76 5.77
C PHE A 676 24.00 -16.53 5.42
N ASP A 677 24.07 -17.05 4.20
CA ASP A 677 25.07 -18.01 3.74
C ASP A 677 26.19 -17.39 2.88
N GLY A 678 26.07 -16.09 2.57
CA GLY A 678 27.00 -15.38 1.69
C GLY A 678 26.80 -15.63 0.19
N GLN A 679 25.76 -16.38 -0.19
CA GLN A 679 25.36 -16.61 -1.57
C GLN A 679 24.16 -15.76 -1.97
N HIS A 680 23.33 -15.37 -1.00
CA HIS A 680 22.16 -14.51 -1.18
C HIS A 680 22.51 -13.03 -1.09
N PHE A 681 21.87 -12.21 -1.92
CA PHE A 681 22.06 -10.77 -1.99
C PHE A 681 20.72 -10.04 -1.89
N VAL A 682 20.74 -8.86 -1.28
CA VAL A 682 19.55 -8.04 -1.05
C VAL A 682 19.06 -7.43 -2.35
N LEU A 683 17.74 -7.44 -2.54
CA LEU A 683 17.03 -6.64 -3.52
C LEU A 683 16.03 -5.71 -2.81
N LYS A 684 15.83 -4.53 -3.39
CA LYS A 684 14.94 -3.48 -2.85
C LYS A 684 13.90 -3.05 -3.89
N GLY A 685 12.89 -2.30 -3.47
CA GLY A 685 11.79 -1.87 -4.35
C GLY A 685 10.69 -2.93 -4.45
N SER A 686 10.09 -3.09 -5.63
CA SER A 686 9.04 -4.08 -5.87
C SER A 686 8.89 -4.37 -7.36
N SER A 687 8.41 -5.57 -7.71
CA SER A 687 8.05 -5.87 -9.09
C SER A 687 6.63 -5.40 -9.43
N PRO A 688 6.24 -5.37 -10.72
CA PRO A 688 4.86 -5.13 -11.12
C PRO A 688 3.85 -6.17 -10.60
N TYR A 689 4.33 -7.28 -10.02
CA TYR A 689 3.52 -8.38 -9.50
C TYR A 689 3.61 -8.52 -7.98
N THR A 690 4.40 -7.69 -7.31
CA THR A 690 4.43 -7.64 -5.85
C THR A 690 3.13 -7.05 -5.33
N HIS A 691 2.49 -7.72 -4.37
CA HIS A 691 1.26 -7.21 -3.78
C HIS A 691 1.54 -5.87 -3.06
N PRO A 692 0.69 -4.83 -3.22
CA PRO A 692 0.92 -3.51 -2.62
C PRO A 692 1.17 -3.52 -1.11
N GLY A 693 0.53 -4.44 -0.38
CA GLY A 693 0.72 -4.62 1.06
C GLY A 693 2.14 -5.06 1.48
N LEU A 694 2.96 -5.56 0.55
CA LEU A 694 4.36 -5.92 0.79
C LEU A 694 5.34 -4.77 0.52
N ILE A 695 4.89 -3.70 -0.15
CA ILE A 695 5.76 -2.64 -0.64
C ILE A 695 6.07 -1.68 0.50
N ARG A 696 7.32 -1.69 0.97
CA ARG A 696 7.84 -0.78 1.99
C ARG A 696 9.37 -0.69 1.91
N ASP A 697 9.92 0.47 2.25
CA ASP A 697 11.36 0.74 2.15
C ASP A 697 12.19 -0.17 3.07
N SER A 698 11.61 -0.69 4.15
CA SER A 698 12.25 -1.67 5.03
C SER A 698 12.37 -3.06 4.39
N PHE A 699 11.46 -3.45 3.48
CA PHE A 699 11.36 -4.81 2.96
C PHE A 699 12.65 -5.23 2.25
N ARG A 700 13.19 -6.41 2.59
CA ARG A 700 14.42 -6.94 2.00
C ARG A 700 14.10 -8.25 1.32
N ASN A 701 13.97 -8.21 0.00
CA ASN A 701 13.94 -9.43 -0.79
C ASN A 701 15.37 -9.97 -0.94
N PHE A 702 15.53 -11.25 -1.21
CA PHE A 702 16.84 -11.88 -1.32
C PHE A 702 16.81 -13.08 -2.24
N PHE A 703 17.83 -13.19 -3.09
CA PHE A 703 18.03 -14.33 -3.97
C PHE A 703 19.52 -14.61 -4.17
N GLN A 704 19.84 -15.84 -4.53
CA GLN A 704 21.21 -16.20 -4.91
C GLN A 704 21.63 -15.43 -6.16
N ARG A 705 22.92 -15.11 -6.21
CA ARG A 705 23.54 -14.30 -7.26
C ARG A 705 23.20 -14.74 -8.70
N GLN A 706 23.14 -16.05 -8.96
CA GLN A 706 22.88 -16.62 -10.30
C GLN A 706 21.39 -16.88 -10.56
N TYR A 707 20.52 -16.67 -9.56
CA TYR A 707 19.09 -16.86 -9.71
C TYR A 707 18.50 -15.81 -10.65
N ARG A 708 17.90 -16.27 -11.76
CA ARG A 708 17.59 -15.44 -12.93
C ARG A 708 16.11 -15.30 -13.27
N TYR A 709 15.23 -15.83 -12.43
CA TYR A 709 13.79 -15.93 -12.73
C TYR A 709 12.98 -14.80 -12.10
N VAL A 710 13.44 -14.23 -10.98
CA VAL A 710 12.79 -13.10 -10.31
C VAL A 710 12.74 -11.88 -11.24
N PHE A 711 11.70 -11.06 -11.12
CA PHE A 711 11.53 -9.80 -11.85
C PHE A 711 12.49 -8.73 -11.28
N ALA A 712 13.79 -8.96 -11.43
CA ALA A 712 14.84 -8.13 -10.84
C ALA A 712 15.60 -7.33 -11.90
N LYS A 713 15.56 -6.01 -11.74
CA LYS A 713 16.29 -5.03 -12.55
C LYS A 713 17.54 -4.54 -11.82
N PHE A 714 18.29 -3.66 -12.47
CA PHE A 714 19.47 -3.04 -11.90
C PHE A 714 19.79 -1.69 -12.55
N ARG A 715 20.67 -0.93 -11.89
CA ARG A 715 21.28 0.30 -12.39
C ARG A 715 22.79 0.21 -12.35
N CYS A 716 23.41 0.89 -13.30
CA CYS A 716 24.84 1.15 -13.25
C CYS A 716 25.12 2.28 -12.26
N CYS A 717 26.12 2.09 -11.41
CA CYS A 717 26.68 3.11 -10.56
C CYS A 717 28.21 3.03 -10.52
N LYS A 718 28.85 4.14 -10.16
CA LYS A 718 30.31 4.27 -10.07
C LYS A 718 30.66 5.18 -8.90
N SER A 719 31.64 4.78 -8.09
CA SER A 719 32.15 5.65 -7.03
C SER A 719 32.92 6.82 -7.63
N VAL A 720 32.74 8.02 -7.08
CA VAL A 720 33.55 9.18 -7.44
C VAL A 720 34.88 9.11 -6.68
N ALA A 721 36.00 9.30 -7.36
CA ALA A 721 37.31 9.36 -6.69
C ALA A 721 37.34 10.57 -5.75
N ASN A 722 37.91 10.40 -4.55
CA ASN A 722 38.06 11.50 -3.59
C ASN A 722 38.98 12.58 -4.20
N GLU A 723 38.43 13.65 -4.75
CA GLU A 723 39.13 14.93 -4.66
C GLU A 723 39.10 15.37 -3.19
N ALA A 724 40.25 15.82 -2.68
CA ALA A 724 40.50 16.05 -1.27
C ALA A 724 39.37 16.84 -0.59
N ARG A 725 38.91 16.37 0.58
CA ARG A 725 37.96 17.09 1.45
C ARG A 725 38.32 18.58 1.50
N PRO A 726 37.45 19.52 1.08
CA PRO A 726 37.60 20.89 1.50
C PRO A 726 37.47 20.92 3.01
N ARG A 727 38.39 21.60 3.70
CA ARG A 727 38.26 21.88 5.13
C ARG A 727 36.88 22.51 5.38
N ALA A 728 36.23 22.11 6.46
CA ALA A 728 34.95 22.64 6.88
C ALA A 728 35.09 24.16 7.12
N ASP A 729 34.73 24.97 6.13
CA ASP A 729 34.45 26.38 6.34
C ASP A 729 32.99 26.50 6.77
N SER A 730 32.80 27.15 7.91
CA SER A 730 31.56 27.27 8.69
C SER A 730 30.48 28.14 8.05
N ASN A 731 30.33 28.14 6.73
CA ASN A 731 29.25 28.86 6.04
C ASN A 731 28.61 27.96 4.98
N GLY A 732 27.37 27.56 5.24
CA GLY A 732 26.56 26.73 4.37
C GLY A 732 26.33 27.37 3.00
N SER A 733 26.92 26.79 1.96
CA SER A 733 26.42 26.96 0.60
C SER A 733 26.68 25.69 -0.21
N ASN A 734 25.61 24.94 -0.49
CA ASN A 734 25.58 23.72 -1.32
C ASN A 734 25.89 23.99 -2.82
N SER A 735 26.27 25.20 -3.24
CA SER A 735 26.38 25.55 -4.66
C SER A 735 27.73 25.19 -5.30
N ARG A 736 28.82 25.09 -4.53
CA ARG A 736 30.16 24.78 -5.09
C ARG A 736 30.39 23.31 -5.45
N TYR A 737 29.60 22.37 -4.90
CA TYR A 737 29.73 20.94 -5.25
C TYR A 737 29.17 20.62 -6.65
N ARG A 738 28.19 21.40 -7.14
CA ARG A 738 27.57 21.17 -8.45
C ARG A 738 28.48 21.56 -9.61
N SER A 739 29.26 22.65 -9.52
CA SER A 739 30.02 23.13 -10.69
C SER A 739 31.30 22.33 -11.00
N ALA A 740 31.85 21.57 -10.04
CA ALA A 740 33.09 20.82 -10.24
C ALA A 740 32.88 19.45 -10.92
N ILE A 741 31.66 18.90 -10.91
CA ILE A 741 31.37 17.55 -11.42
C ILE A 741 30.87 17.56 -12.88
N PHE A 742 30.38 18.68 -13.41
CA PHE A 742 29.86 18.80 -14.79
C PHE A 742 30.93 19.13 -15.86
N GLY A 743 32.20 18.86 -15.60
CA GLY A 743 33.27 18.96 -16.60
C GLY A 743 33.31 17.74 -17.51
N HIS A 744 32.62 17.80 -18.65
CA HIS A 744 32.67 16.84 -19.77
C HIS A 744 32.36 15.37 -19.43
N VAL A 745 31.08 15.00 -19.46
CA VAL A 745 30.60 13.68 -19.90
C VAL A 745 29.41 13.87 -20.81
#